data_AF-A0A1H3FBT5-F1
#
_entry.id   AF-A0A1H3FBT5-F1
#
_cell.length_a   1.000
_cell.length_b   1.000
_cell.length_c   1.000
_cell.angle_alpha   90.00
_cell.angle_beta   90.00
_cell.angle_gamma   90.00
#
_symmetry.space_group_name_H-M   'P 1'
#
loop_
_entity.id
_entity.type
_entity.pdbx_description
1 polymer ?
#
loop_
_entity_poly.entity_id
_entity_poly.type
_entity_poly.pdbx_seq_one_letter_code
_entity_poly.pdbx_strand_id
1 'polypeptide(L)'
;MDVVYQFEEVARLPLPGDNCAVAIRQLNAGTVIQYESQSFVLDYTVMEGHRFAVRAIAPGEELLSWELPFGVALMPIDPGHYVINETVLGALSVRKLSFSLPPVPNFADQAHPYLLDEENFQAAPASPAYTDTRTFMGYRRHEDRGVGTRNYVVLLGTTSHTGSYVKQLAARLQGECANYSNIDGIVPAAHTEGGTEKPNNVDLLLRTLAGFMVNPNVGAVLLVDYGNESVTNQMVEAYAREHSYAIDDVLHKFVSLTGSFEEELVRGEALVREWLPTVNTMQRTPESISHLRIGLQCGGSDAFSGVSANPLLGWVSEQLVRYGGAASLAETDELIGAEPYVLSKVRNVETARKFLELLDRFKERTSWHGTSAEGNPSGGNMYRGLYNIYLKSIGAAMKKDPATRIDYATEYGELMKDGGYYFMDSPGNDLESIAGQVAAGCNMIFFTTGNGSITNFPYVPTVKVVTTTRRFQLLSNDMDVNAGKYLEGKSMDELGQEVFELAIQIASGQQSVGEKAGHAQVQIWRNWQQNDASQLQTLLHAPAPSGAPIAIQEDAAALANPIQFTLTRQRDRQSSGNIGLIVPTSLCAGQVAGMITKRLNEQGAGQSDLSGFVALAHTEGCGASGGTAESLFARTMIGYITHPMVEHCLLLEHGCEKTHNDYMRHQMEVSGVDASRLGYASIQLDGGIAKVSEKVEAWFADRLAAASPVEKVTVGLEGLRIGIVSDGLISDDAGEQLAALTKMIVGAGGLVVVPENSGLLAAAAFSQHLLTAPQAQPSIAYGEHARQSGFHIMETPTTHWVETVTGLVATGVEIVIALIGNRPMQTHPFVPMLQITSEQAVLQKHQQDVDLVLSGSPAEWANQILELSKQVLEHTYSPRLYKQGNIDFQLTRGFLGVSL
;
A
#
# COMPACT_ATOMS: atom_id res chain seq x y z
N MET A 1 -35.90 -32.03 6.30
CA MET A 1 -35.21 -33.23 5.81
C MET A 1 -33.76 -32.99 6.06
N ASP A 2 -33.13 -33.78 6.91
CA ASP A 2 -31.71 -33.66 7.19
C ASP A 2 -30.96 -33.97 5.90
N VAL A 3 -30.21 -32.99 5.40
CA VAL A 3 -29.41 -33.16 4.17
C VAL A 3 -28.20 -33.99 4.56
N VAL A 4 -28.03 -35.15 3.92
CA VAL A 4 -26.91 -36.06 4.13
C VAL A 4 -25.87 -35.82 3.05
N TYR A 5 -24.61 -35.60 3.45
CA TYR A 5 -23.46 -35.49 2.56
C TYR A 5 -22.39 -36.54 2.88
N GLN A 6 -21.68 -37.01 1.86
CA GLN A 6 -20.37 -37.63 2.05
C GLN A 6 -19.36 -36.53 2.40
N PHE A 7 -18.41 -36.85 3.28
CA PHE A 7 -17.41 -35.89 3.77
C PHE A 7 -16.70 -35.14 2.63
N GLU A 8 -16.25 -35.85 1.61
CA GLU A 8 -15.48 -35.32 0.48
C GLU A 8 -16.31 -34.40 -0.44
N GLU A 9 -17.64 -34.37 -0.29
CA GLU A 9 -18.50 -33.45 -1.04
C GLU A 9 -18.53 -32.04 -0.43
N VAL A 10 -18.17 -31.92 0.86
CA VAL A 10 -18.46 -30.71 1.64
C VAL A 10 -17.35 -30.26 2.59
N ALA A 11 -16.33 -31.08 2.85
CA ALA A 11 -15.24 -30.72 3.75
C ALA A 11 -13.89 -31.34 3.33
N ARG A 12 -12.80 -30.76 3.81
CA ARG A 12 -11.42 -31.25 3.61
C ARG A 12 -10.70 -31.33 4.95
N LEU A 13 -9.95 -32.41 5.17
CA LEU A 13 -8.89 -32.45 6.18
C LEU A 13 -7.58 -32.08 5.50
N PRO A 14 -6.84 -31.10 6.02
CA PRO A 14 -5.52 -30.77 5.48
C PRO A 14 -4.54 -31.95 5.53
N LEU A 15 -4.49 -32.69 6.64
CA LEU A 15 -3.80 -33.97 6.75
C LEU A 15 -4.66 -35.03 7.48
N PRO A 16 -4.41 -36.33 7.25
CA PRO A 16 -5.21 -37.40 7.87
C PRO A 16 -5.19 -37.41 9.41
N GLY A 17 -4.14 -36.90 10.06
CA GLY A 17 -4.05 -36.83 11.53
C GLY A 17 -4.87 -35.70 12.18
N ASP A 18 -5.43 -34.78 11.40
CA ASP A 18 -6.18 -33.63 11.88
C ASP A 18 -7.51 -34.02 12.54
N ASN A 19 -7.95 -33.22 13.52
CA ASN A 19 -9.25 -33.38 14.19
C ASN A 19 -10.30 -32.35 13.78
N CYS A 20 -9.91 -31.35 13.00
CA CYS A 20 -10.79 -30.28 12.55
C CYS A 20 -10.80 -30.20 11.03
N ALA A 21 -11.97 -30.44 10.42
CA ALA A 21 -12.15 -30.33 8.97
C ALA A 21 -12.55 -28.91 8.57
N VAL A 22 -12.13 -28.48 7.38
CA VAL A 22 -12.52 -27.21 6.76
C VAL A 22 -13.72 -27.42 5.86
N ALA A 23 -14.81 -26.70 6.10
CA ALA A 23 -15.98 -26.74 5.22
C ALA A 23 -15.69 -26.01 3.90
N ILE A 24 -15.91 -26.65 2.75
CA ILE A 24 -15.71 -26.04 1.41
C ILE A 24 -16.96 -25.31 0.90
N ARG A 25 -18.01 -25.24 1.72
CA ARG A 25 -19.26 -24.50 1.48
C ARG A 25 -19.98 -24.24 2.79
N GLN A 26 -20.97 -23.36 2.80
CA GLN A 26 -21.86 -23.22 3.96
C GLN A 26 -22.69 -24.50 4.17
N LEU A 27 -22.70 -25.01 5.40
CA LEU A 27 -23.45 -26.18 5.83
C LEU A 27 -24.42 -25.75 6.93
N ASN A 28 -25.71 -26.02 6.75
CA ASN A 28 -26.72 -25.57 7.70
C ASN A 28 -26.72 -26.45 8.96
N ALA A 29 -27.14 -25.89 10.08
CA ALA A 29 -27.42 -26.67 11.29
C ALA A 29 -28.35 -27.86 10.98
N GLY A 30 -28.05 -29.02 11.54
CA GLY A 30 -28.78 -30.27 11.28
C GLY A 30 -28.31 -31.05 10.05
N THR A 31 -27.35 -30.54 9.27
CA THR A 31 -26.72 -31.31 8.19
C THR A 31 -26.02 -32.55 8.76
N VAL A 32 -26.22 -33.71 8.11
CA VAL A 32 -25.62 -34.99 8.48
C VAL A 32 -24.42 -35.24 7.58
N ILE A 33 -23.27 -35.51 8.18
CA ILE A 33 -22.04 -35.85 7.45
C ILE A 33 -21.73 -37.33 7.68
N GLN A 34 -21.39 -38.03 6.61
CA GLN A 34 -20.82 -39.38 6.65
C GLN A 34 -19.31 -39.27 6.45
N TYR A 35 -18.54 -39.74 7.43
CA TYR A 35 -17.08 -39.72 7.39
C TYR A 35 -16.55 -41.04 7.96
N GLU A 36 -15.76 -41.75 7.15
CA GLU A 36 -15.31 -43.11 7.42
C GLU A 36 -16.46 -44.06 7.79
N SER A 37 -16.45 -44.62 9.00
CA SER A 37 -17.49 -45.52 9.53
C SER A 37 -18.48 -44.81 10.46
N GLN A 38 -18.38 -43.49 10.56
CA GLN A 38 -19.16 -42.67 11.49
C GLN A 38 -20.10 -41.72 10.75
N SER A 39 -21.16 -41.30 11.45
CA SER A 39 -22.02 -40.21 11.00
C SER A 39 -22.31 -39.29 12.17
N PHE A 40 -22.22 -37.99 11.90
CA PHE A 40 -22.45 -36.94 12.90
C PHE A 40 -23.27 -35.80 12.29
N VAL A 41 -23.87 -35.00 13.16
CA VAL A 41 -24.79 -33.91 12.81
C VAL A 41 -24.16 -32.59 13.21
N LEU A 42 -24.22 -31.58 12.33
CA LEU A 42 -23.75 -30.25 12.66
C LEU A 42 -24.70 -29.57 13.66
N ASP A 43 -24.14 -29.10 14.78
CA ASP A 43 -24.86 -28.43 15.86
C ASP A 43 -25.30 -27.00 15.47
N TYR A 44 -24.49 -26.32 14.66
CA TYR A 44 -24.74 -24.99 14.11
C TYR A 44 -24.50 -24.94 12.60
N THR A 45 -24.89 -23.82 11.98
CA THR A 45 -24.50 -23.54 10.61
C THR A 45 -23.00 -23.23 10.57
N VAL A 46 -22.25 -24.06 9.85
CA VAL A 46 -20.81 -23.88 9.62
C VAL A 46 -20.62 -23.13 8.31
N MET A 47 -19.91 -22.01 8.34
CA MET A 47 -19.65 -21.19 7.15
C MET A 47 -18.58 -21.83 6.24
N GLU A 48 -18.57 -21.45 4.97
CA GLU A 48 -17.46 -21.80 4.07
C GLU A 48 -16.12 -21.30 4.64
N GLY A 49 -15.10 -22.17 4.64
CA GLY A 49 -13.78 -21.93 5.23
C GLY A 49 -13.71 -22.18 6.73
N HIS A 50 -14.84 -22.26 7.44
CA HIS A 50 -14.88 -22.53 8.87
C HIS A 50 -14.77 -24.01 9.18
N ARG A 51 -14.55 -24.32 10.46
CA ARG A 51 -14.14 -25.66 10.90
C ARG A 51 -15.15 -26.34 11.80
N PHE A 52 -15.22 -27.66 11.69
CA PHE A 52 -15.95 -28.51 12.62
C PHE A 52 -15.11 -29.72 13.00
N ALA A 53 -15.35 -30.28 14.19
CA ALA A 53 -14.61 -31.44 14.66
C ALA A 53 -15.03 -32.72 13.92
N VAL A 54 -14.07 -33.57 13.57
CA VAL A 54 -14.32 -34.90 12.97
C VAL A 54 -14.10 -36.06 13.95
N ARG A 55 -13.51 -35.77 15.12
CA ARG A 55 -13.36 -36.68 16.26
C ARG A 55 -13.69 -35.95 17.55
N ALA A 56 -13.98 -36.67 18.62
CA ALA A 56 -14.15 -36.08 19.94
C ALA A 56 -12.83 -35.44 20.41
N ILE A 57 -12.91 -34.26 21.01
CA ILE A 57 -11.78 -33.50 21.56
C ILE A 57 -12.11 -33.15 23.01
N ALA A 58 -11.30 -33.64 23.96
CA ALA A 58 -11.53 -33.41 25.38
C ALA A 58 -11.01 -32.04 25.83
N PRO A 59 -11.51 -31.47 26.95
CA PRO A 59 -10.96 -30.23 27.50
C PRO A 59 -9.45 -30.35 27.75
N GLY A 60 -8.69 -29.36 27.29
CA GLY A 60 -7.23 -29.37 27.37
C GLY A 60 -6.52 -30.09 26.21
N GLU A 61 -7.24 -30.78 25.32
CA GLU A 61 -6.66 -31.36 24.11
C GLU A 61 -6.51 -30.33 22.98
N GLU A 62 -5.49 -30.54 22.15
CA GLU A 62 -5.16 -29.67 21.02
C GLU A 62 -6.12 -29.85 19.84
N LEU A 63 -6.48 -28.73 19.22
CA LEU A 63 -7.12 -28.69 17.92
C LEU A 63 -6.03 -28.60 16.85
N LEU A 64 -6.07 -29.49 15.87
CA LEU A 64 -5.03 -29.72 14.89
C LEU A 64 -5.46 -29.33 13.48
N SER A 65 -4.54 -28.72 12.75
CA SER A 65 -4.60 -28.49 11.31
C SER A 65 -3.20 -28.67 10.73
N TRP A 66 -3.04 -29.47 9.67
CA TRP A 66 -1.74 -29.95 9.20
C TRP A 66 -0.92 -30.66 10.29
N GLU A 67 -1.60 -31.40 11.17
CA GLU A 67 -1.05 -32.09 12.34
C GLU A 67 -0.33 -31.18 13.34
N LEU A 68 -0.58 -29.87 13.25
CA LEU A 68 -0.03 -28.86 14.14
C LEU A 68 -1.14 -28.20 14.96
N PRO A 69 -0.88 -27.92 16.25
CA PRO A 69 -1.86 -27.30 17.11
C PRO A 69 -2.13 -25.85 16.70
N PHE A 70 -3.40 -25.46 16.68
CA PHE A 70 -3.81 -24.06 16.52
C PHE A 70 -4.61 -23.53 17.71
N GLY A 71 -4.90 -24.37 18.70
CA GLY A 71 -5.64 -23.98 19.90
C GLY A 71 -5.92 -25.18 20.78
N VAL A 72 -6.53 -24.94 21.93
CA VAL A 72 -6.85 -25.96 22.92
C VAL A 72 -8.32 -25.88 23.32
N ALA A 73 -8.97 -27.05 23.43
CA ALA A 73 -10.38 -27.14 23.76
C ALA A 73 -10.66 -26.66 25.20
N LEU A 74 -11.61 -25.74 25.36
CA LEU A 74 -12.05 -25.24 26.66
C LEU A 74 -13.08 -26.16 27.32
N MET A 75 -13.77 -26.94 26.51
CA MET A 75 -14.85 -27.84 26.88
C MET A 75 -14.88 -29.03 25.91
N PRO A 76 -15.65 -30.10 26.18
CA PRO A 76 -15.75 -31.21 25.23
C PRO A 76 -16.30 -30.73 23.88
N ILE A 77 -15.66 -31.14 22.78
CA ILE A 77 -16.09 -30.87 21.41
C ILE A 77 -16.35 -32.23 20.73
N ASP A 78 -17.61 -32.55 20.46
CA ASP A 78 -18.00 -33.80 19.80
C ASP A 78 -17.88 -33.67 18.27
N PRO A 79 -17.77 -34.80 17.53
CA PRO A 79 -17.81 -34.77 16.07
C PRO A 79 -19.05 -34.03 15.55
N GLY A 80 -18.85 -33.14 14.58
CA GLY A 80 -19.88 -32.27 14.01
C GLY A 80 -20.02 -30.91 14.70
N HIS A 81 -19.41 -30.70 15.87
CA HIS A 81 -19.48 -29.39 16.55
C HIS A 81 -18.68 -28.34 15.79
N TYR A 82 -19.28 -27.15 15.60
CA TYR A 82 -18.62 -25.98 15.06
C TYR A 82 -17.53 -25.48 16.03
N VAL A 83 -16.28 -25.49 15.59
CA VAL A 83 -15.12 -24.97 16.33
C VAL A 83 -15.06 -23.44 16.23
N ILE A 84 -15.02 -22.74 17.36
CA ILE A 84 -14.97 -21.26 17.39
C ILE A 84 -14.28 -20.71 18.65
N ASN A 85 -13.41 -19.70 18.50
CA ASN A 85 -12.77 -18.97 19.59
C ASN A 85 -13.46 -17.63 19.87
N GLU A 86 -13.03 -16.94 20.92
CA GLU A 86 -13.59 -15.66 21.36
C GLU A 86 -13.48 -14.58 20.27
N THR A 87 -12.31 -14.49 19.64
CA THR A 87 -12.01 -13.45 18.64
C THR A 87 -12.89 -13.57 17.40
N VAL A 88 -13.04 -14.77 16.84
CA VAL A 88 -13.91 -15.02 15.68
C VAL A 88 -15.37 -14.81 16.06
N LEU A 89 -15.80 -15.27 17.24
CA LEU A 89 -17.17 -15.05 17.70
C LEU A 89 -17.48 -13.55 17.81
N GLY A 90 -16.56 -12.75 18.36
CA GLY A 90 -16.65 -11.29 18.41
C GLY A 90 -16.76 -10.68 17.01
N ALA A 91 -15.86 -11.04 16.10
CA ALA A 91 -15.84 -10.52 14.73
C ALA A 91 -17.10 -10.87 13.91
N LEU A 92 -17.69 -12.03 14.16
CA LEU A 92 -18.93 -12.46 13.50
C LEU A 92 -20.18 -11.85 14.14
N SER A 93 -20.18 -11.59 15.46
CA SER A 93 -21.35 -11.09 16.21
C SER A 93 -21.85 -9.71 15.77
N VAL A 94 -20.95 -8.87 15.24
CA VAL A 94 -21.28 -7.53 14.72
C VAL A 94 -21.81 -7.57 13.29
N ARG A 95 -21.81 -8.74 12.63
CA ARG A 95 -22.29 -8.92 11.26
C ARG A 95 -23.76 -9.36 11.24
N LYS A 96 -24.48 -8.96 10.19
CA LYS A 96 -25.87 -9.41 9.96
C LYS A 96 -25.89 -10.81 9.33
N LEU A 97 -25.89 -11.84 10.16
CA LEU A 97 -26.00 -13.25 9.74
C LEU A 97 -27.45 -13.74 9.79
N SER A 98 -27.82 -14.65 8.88
CA SER A 98 -29.17 -15.24 8.80
C SER A 98 -29.36 -16.49 9.67
N PHE A 99 -28.36 -16.84 10.47
CA PHE A 99 -28.30 -18.03 11.31
C PHE A 99 -27.68 -17.69 12.66
N SER A 100 -27.90 -18.56 13.65
CA SER A 100 -27.33 -18.40 14.99
C SER A 100 -25.89 -18.91 15.06
N LEU A 101 -25.05 -18.19 15.82
CA LEU A 101 -23.69 -18.62 16.17
C LEU A 101 -23.70 -19.37 17.51
N PRO A 102 -22.65 -20.18 17.81
CA PRO A 102 -22.45 -20.71 19.16
C PRO A 102 -22.44 -19.58 20.20
N PRO A 103 -23.09 -19.77 21.37
CA PRO A 103 -23.24 -18.71 22.36
C PRO A 103 -21.97 -18.39 23.15
N VAL A 104 -21.00 -19.31 23.16
CA VAL A 104 -19.72 -19.21 23.85
C VAL A 104 -18.63 -19.85 22.99
N PRO A 105 -17.36 -19.40 23.10
CA PRO A 105 -16.24 -20.08 22.45
C PRO A 105 -16.01 -21.46 23.06
N ASN A 106 -15.58 -22.43 22.25
CA ASN A 106 -15.28 -23.80 22.68
C ASN A 106 -13.78 -24.15 22.65
N PHE A 107 -12.94 -23.28 22.10
CA PHE A 107 -11.48 -23.38 22.19
C PHE A 107 -10.85 -22.00 22.43
N ALA A 108 -9.62 -22.01 22.95
CA ALA A 108 -8.79 -20.83 23.10
C ALA A 108 -7.50 -20.94 22.28
N ASP A 109 -7.00 -19.80 21.82
CA ASP A 109 -5.70 -19.71 21.17
C ASP A 109 -4.60 -20.02 22.19
N GLN A 110 -3.68 -20.92 21.86
CA GLN A 110 -2.58 -21.28 22.75
C GLN A 110 -1.26 -21.33 21.97
N ALA A 111 -0.31 -20.52 22.41
CA ALA A 111 1.05 -20.49 21.90
C ALA A 111 1.90 -21.58 22.55
N HIS A 112 2.55 -22.41 21.73
CA HIS A 112 3.67 -23.22 22.19
C HIS A 112 4.95 -22.56 21.68
N PRO A 113 5.82 -22.00 22.57
CA PRO A 113 7.06 -21.42 22.12
C PRO A 113 7.92 -22.50 21.45
N TYR A 114 8.37 -22.23 20.23
CA TYR A 114 9.31 -23.12 19.56
C TYR A 114 10.69 -22.97 20.21
N LEU A 115 11.27 -24.10 20.62
CA LEU A 115 12.62 -24.16 21.15
C LEU A 115 13.49 -24.98 20.20
N LEU A 116 14.51 -24.33 19.63
CA LEU A 116 15.48 -25.01 18.78
C LEU A 116 16.36 -25.92 19.65
N ASP A 117 16.25 -27.23 19.44
CA ASP A 117 17.16 -28.21 20.02
C ASP A 117 18.46 -28.25 19.21
N GLU A 118 19.39 -27.33 19.50
CA GLU A 118 20.68 -27.27 18.82
C GLU A 118 21.54 -28.52 19.07
N GLU A 119 21.39 -29.18 20.23
CA GLU A 119 22.18 -30.36 20.58
C GLU A 119 21.84 -31.57 19.71
N ASN A 120 20.56 -31.72 19.33
CA ASN A 120 20.07 -32.80 18.49
C ASN A 120 19.74 -32.36 17.05
N PHE A 121 20.17 -31.16 16.65
CA PHE A 121 19.87 -30.63 15.32
C PHE A 121 20.46 -31.51 14.20
N GLN A 122 19.63 -31.87 13.23
CA GLN A 122 20.05 -32.65 12.05
C GLN A 122 19.90 -31.82 10.78
N ALA A 123 21.03 -31.53 10.14
CA ALA A 123 21.06 -30.87 8.84
C ALA A 123 20.32 -31.71 7.79
N ALA A 124 19.32 -31.11 7.14
CA ALA A 124 18.58 -31.77 6.07
C ALA A 124 19.40 -31.76 4.77
N PRO A 125 19.46 -32.89 4.02
CA PRO A 125 20.08 -32.91 2.71
C PRO A 125 19.28 -32.07 1.71
N ALA A 126 19.94 -31.56 0.67
CA ALA A 126 19.26 -30.89 -0.44
C ALA A 126 18.38 -31.89 -1.18
N SER A 127 17.29 -31.40 -1.78
CA SER A 127 16.46 -32.20 -2.67
C SER A 127 17.29 -32.75 -3.84
N PRO A 128 17.06 -34.00 -4.29
CA PRO A 128 17.81 -34.58 -5.40
C PRO A 128 17.64 -33.77 -6.68
N ALA A 129 18.75 -33.25 -7.21
CA ALA A 129 18.76 -32.46 -8.43
C ALA A 129 18.32 -33.30 -9.64
N TYR A 130 17.58 -32.67 -10.55
CA TYR A 130 17.30 -33.23 -11.87
C TYR A 130 18.54 -33.18 -12.75
N THR A 131 18.73 -34.21 -13.57
CA THR A 131 19.88 -34.30 -14.49
C THR A 131 19.58 -33.72 -15.87
N ASP A 132 18.30 -33.63 -16.23
CA ASP A 132 17.84 -32.99 -17.46
C ASP A 132 17.87 -31.46 -17.33
N THR A 133 18.20 -30.78 -18.43
CA THR A 133 18.18 -29.32 -18.48
C THR A 133 16.91 -28.86 -19.18
N ARG A 134 16.08 -28.11 -18.46
CA ARG A 134 14.95 -27.38 -19.03
C ARG A 134 15.33 -25.94 -19.29
N THR A 135 14.72 -25.34 -20.31
CA THR A 135 15.05 -23.98 -20.74
C THR A 135 13.84 -23.07 -20.86
N PHE A 136 14.09 -21.76 -20.80
CA PHE A 136 13.16 -20.67 -21.12
C PHE A 136 13.86 -19.65 -22.03
N MET A 137 13.10 -18.79 -22.71
CA MET A 137 13.67 -17.73 -23.56
C MET A 137 13.97 -16.47 -22.73
N GLY A 138 15.19 -16.35 -22.19
CA GLY A 138 15.59 -15.28 -21.27
C GLY A 138 16.57 -14.26 -21.86
N TYR A 139 16.69 -13.09 -21.24
CA TYR A 139 17.71 -12.08 -21.56
C TYR A 139 18.98 -12.35 -20.76
N ARG A 140 19.97 -12.99 -21.38
CA ARG A 140 21.27 -13.22 -20.75
C ARG A 140 21.93 -11.89 -20.36
N ARG A 141 22.31 -11.75 -19.09
CA ARG A 141 23.16 -10.66 -18.59
C ARG A 141 24.55 -11.20 -18.24
N HIS A 142 25.37 -10.38 -17.59
CA HIS A 142 26.58 -10.86 -16.93
C HIS A 142 26.24 -11.95 -15.89
N GLU A 143 27.18 -12.87 -15.63
CA GLU A 143 26.97 -14.03 -14.76
C GLU A 143 26.51 -13.63 -13.35
N ASP A 144 27.16 -12.61 -12.78
CA ASP A 144 26.83 -12.07 -11.44
C ASP A 144 25.44 -11.42 -11.37
N ARG A 145 24.84 -11.12 -12.53
CA ARG A 145 23.51 -10.51 -12.65
C ARG A 145 22.42 -11.53 -12.99
N GLY A 146 22.77 -12.60 -13.72
CA GLY A 146 21.89 -13.69 -14.09
C GLY A 146 21.13 -13.47 -15.39
N VAL A 147 19.88 -13.96 -15.46
CA VAL A 147 19.07 -13.95 -16.69
C VAL A 147 17.72 -13.29 -16.42
N GLY A 148 17.33 -12.35 -17.27
CA GLY A 148 16.06 -11.64 -17.18
C GLY A 148 14.93 -12.41 -17.86
N THR A 149 13.74 -12.42 -17.26
CA THR A 149 12.50 -12.82 -17.94
C THR A 149 11.92 -11.67 -18.78
N ARG A 150 12.39 -10.44 -18.54
CA ARG A 150 12.00 -9.19 -19.21
C ARG A 150 13.19 -8.27 -19.49
N ASN A 151 12.96 -7.22 -20.25
CA ASN A 151 13.93 -6.19 -20.62
C ASN A 151 13.26 -4.79 -20.56
N TYR A 152 13.25 -4.21 -19.36
CA TYR A 152 12.65 -2.90 -19.08
C TYR A 152 13.70 -1.79 -18.99
N VAL A 153 13.29 -0.57 -19.35
CA VAL A 153 13.98 0.64 -18.89
C VAL A 153 13.28 1.12 -17.62
N VAL A 154 14.01 1.23 -16.52
CA VAL A 154 13.47 1.62 -15.21
C VAL A 154 13.85 3.06 -14.88
N LEU A 155 12.86 3.86 -14.49
CA LEU A 155 13.04 5.21 -13.99
C LEU A 155 12.84 5.19 -12.48
N LEU A 156 13.93 5.31 -11.71
CA LEU A 156 13.93 5.03 -10.28
C LEU A 156 14.33 6.28 -9.49
N GLY A 157 13.41 6.70 -8.61
CA GLY A 157 13.69 7.74 -7.62
C GLY A 157 14.50 7.17 -6.46
N THR A 158 15.43 7.93 -5.92
CA THR A 158 16.16 7.58 -4.69
C THR A 158 15.32 7.80 -3.42
N THR A 159 14.33 8.70 -3.50
CA THR A 159 13.42 9.06 -2.40
C THR A 159 11.99 9.29 -2.92
N SER A 160 11.02 9.41 -2.02
CA SER A 160 9.65 9.84 -2.33
C SER A 160 9.55 11.20 -3.02
N HIS A 161 10.52 12.09 -2.83
CA HIS A 161 10.49 13.43 -3.44
C HIS A 161 10.70 13.41 -4.95
N THR A 162 11.32 12.36 -5.51
CA THR A 162 11.51 12.19 -6.95
C THR A 162 10.47 11.26 -7.58
N GLY A 163 9.49 10.77 -6.80
CA GLY A 163 8.43 9.87 -7.25
C GLY A 163 7.55 10.47 -8.36
N SER A 164 7.12 11.72 -8.21
CA SER A 164 6.34 12.44 -9.23
C SER A 164 7.14 12.65 -10.52
N TYR A 165 8.43 12.97 -10.43
CA TYR A 165 9.31 13.14 -11.59
C TYR A 165 9.39 11.86 -12.43
N VAL A 166 9.70 10.71 -11.81
CA VAL A 166 9.84 9.45 -12.57
C VAL A 166 8.50 8.97 -13.13
N LYS A 167 7.39 9.17 -12.41
CA LYS A 167 6.03 8.89 -12.91
C LYS A 167 5.72 9.74 -14.15
N GLN A 168 6.01 11.04 -14.09
CA GLN A 168 5.74 11.97 -15.20
C GLN A 168 6.65 11.71 -16.41
N LEU A 169 7.93 11.40 -16.17
CA LEU A 169 8.87 11.02 -17.24
C LEU A 169 8.41 9.73 -17.95
N ALA A 170 7.97 8.71 -17.19
CA ALA A 170 7.40 7.50 -17.78
C ALA A 170 6.16 7.80 -18.63
N ALA A 171 5.27 8.66 -18.14
CA ALA A 171 4.05 9.06 -18.86
C ALA A 171 4.37 9.76 -20.19
N ARG A 172 5.40 10.62 -20.24
CA ARG A 172 5.83 11.31 -21.48
C ARG A 172 6.48 10.39 -22.51
N LEU A 173 7.14 9.33 -22.03
CA LEU A 173 7.76 8.31 -22.86
C LEU A 173 6.78 7.16 -23.19
N GLN A 174 5.52 7.28 -22.79
CA GLN A 174 4.49 6.30 -23.08
C GLN A 174 4.34 6.16 -24.61
N GLY A 175 4.48 4.93 -25.10
CA GLY A 175 4.36 4.60 -26.53
C GLY A 175 5.67 4.55 -27.30
N GLU A 176 6.79 5.06 -26.76
CA GLU A 176 8.11 4.99 -27.43
C GLU A 176 8.51 3.53 -27.73
N CYS A 177 8.21 2.60 -26.81
CA CYS A 177 8.48 1.17 -26.95
C CYS A 177 7.78 0.50 -28.13
N ALA A 178 6.72 1.10 -28.71
CA ALA A 178 6.05 0.53 -29.88
C ALA A 178 6.99 0.37 -31.09
N ASN A 179 8.10 1.12 -31.10
CA ASN A 179 9.14 1.06 -32.14
C ASN A 179 10.27 0.07 -31.85
N TYR A 180 10.27 -0.60 -30.67
CA TYR A 180 11.37 -1.43 -30.18
C TYR A 180 10.88 -2.79 -29.69
N SER A 181 11.00 -3.82 -30.53
CA SER A 181 10.43 -5.15 -30.29
C SER A 181 11.03 -5.92 -29.12
N ASN A 182 12.21 -5.53 -28.64
CA ASN A 182 12.91 -6.21 -27.55
C ASN A 182 12.86 -5.43 -26.22
N ILE A 183 12.07 -4.35 -26.13
CA ILE A 183 11.88 -3.58 -24.90
C ILE A 183 10.46 -3.83 -24.40
N ASP A 184 10.34 -4.43 -23.22
CA ASP A 184 9.03 -4.76 -22.63
C ASP A 184 8.29 -3.52 -22.09
N GLY A 185 9.03 -2.44 -21.76
CA GLY A 185 8.46 -1.16 -21.39
C GLY A 185 9.46 -0.16 -20.79
N ILE A 186 9.00 1.08 -20.62
CA ILE A 186 9.65 2.12 -19.81
C ILE A 186 8.74 2.36 -18.61
N VAL A 187 9.21 2.05 -17.41
CA VAL A 187 8.35 2.03 -16.20
C VAL A 187 8.94 2.82 -15.05
N PRO A 188 8.10 3.52 -14.26
CA PRO A 188 8.56 4.18 -13.04
C PRO A 188 8.62 3.19 -11.88
N ALA A 189 9.66 3.31 -11.07
CA ALA A 189 9.77 2.71 -9.75
C ALA A 189 9.76 3.84 -8.70
N ALA A 190 8.56 4.38 -8.44
CA ALA A 190 8.34 5.40 -7.42
C ALA A 190 7.87 4.75 -6.11
N HIS A 191 8.48 5.13 -4.99
CA HIS A 191 8.20 4.61 -3.64
C HIS A 191 8.07 5.73 -2.61
N THR A 192 7.68 5.42 -1.37
CA THR A 192 7.45 6.43 -0.30
C THR A 192 8.63 6.67 0.64
N GLU A 193 9.72 5.94 0.46
CA GLU A 193 10.86 5.97 1.39
C GLU A 193 11.89 7.06 1.11
N GLY A 194 12.75 7.36 2.10
CA GLY A 194 13.87 8.29 1.94
C GLY A 194 13.50 9.78 1.96
N GLY A 195 12.22 10.16 2.12
CA GLY A 195 11.81 11.57 2.18
C GLY A 195 11.99 12.25 3.55
N THR A 196 12.44 11.52 4.58
CA THR A 196 12.72 12.08 5.92
C THR A 196 14.21 12.33 6.09
N GLU A 197 14.60 13.29 6.94
CA GLU A 197 16.02 13.68 7.10
C GLU A 197 16.91 12.55 7.62
N LYS A 198 16.41 11.73 8.55
CA LYS A 198 17.14 10.61 9.16
C LYS A 198 16.24 9.37 9.28
N PRO A 199 16.05 8.62 8.19
CA PRO A 199 15.30 7.37 8.23
C PRO A 199 16.00 6.33 9.12
N ASN A 200 15.25 5.49 9.82
CA ASN A 200 15.76 4.35 10.59
C ASN A 200 16.07 3.14 9.68
N ASN A 201 15.60 3.15 8.44
CA ASN A 201 15.74 2.08 7.45
C ASN A 201 16.73 2.40 6.31
N VAL A 202 17.67 3.33 6.48
CA VAL A 202 18.58 3.77 5.38
C VAL A 202 19.33 2.60 4.73
N ASP A 203 19.92 1.71 5.52
CA ASP A 203 20.67 0.55 5.02
C ASP A 203 19.78 -0.39 4.17
N LEU A 204 18.55 -0.65 4.65
CA LEU A 204 17.54 -1.41 3.92
C LEU A 204 17.17 -0.73 2.60
N LEU A 205 16.97 0.60 2.62
CA LEU A 205 16.63 1.38 1.42
C LEU A 205 17.77 1.34 0.40
N LEU A 206 19.02 1.58 0.81
CA LEU A 206 20.19 1.51 -0.08
C LEU A 206 20.35 0.13 -0.72
N ARG A 207 20.20 -0.93 0.08
CA ARG A 207 20.21 -2.31 -0.43
C ARG A 207 19.13 -2.55 -1.48
N THR A 208 17.93 -2.06 -1.21
CA THR A 208 16.77 -2.23 -2.09
C THR A 208 16.98 -1.50 -3.43
N LEU A 209 17.45 -0.25 -3.38
CA LEU A 209 17.74 0.55 -4.57
C LEU A 209 18.87 -0.08 -5.41
N ALA A 210 19.95 -0.53 -4.78
CA ALA A 210 21.03 -1.24 -5.47
C ALA A 210 20.54 -2.55 -6.12
N GLY A 211 19.70 -3.31 -5.42
CA GLY A 211 19.06 -4.52 -5.92
C GLY A 211 18.15 -4.28 -7.11
N PHE A 212 17.33 -3.22 -7.06
CA PHE A 212 16.50 -2.81 -8.19
C PHE A 212 17.32 -2.50 -9.44
N MET A 213 18.43 -1.78 -9.31
CA MET A 213 19.30 -1.46 -10.45
C MET A 213 19.85 -2.72 -11.13
N VAL A 214 20.33 -3.69 -10.34
CA VAL A 214 20.96 -4.91 -10.88
C VAL A 214 19.98 -6.05 -11.15
N ASN A 215 18.69 -5.91 -10.86
CA ASN A 215 17.72 -6.95 -11.18
C ASN A 215 17.79 -7.32 -12.68
N PRO A 216 17.85 -8.62 -13.05
CA PRO A 216 18.15 -9.02 -14.42
C PRO A 216 17.06 -8.64 -15.45
N ASN A 217 15.85 -8.28 -15.00
CA ASN A 217 14.78 -7.75 -15.86
C ASN A 217 15.04 -6.30 -16.32
N VAL A 218 16.01 -5.61 -15.74
CA VAL A 218 16.35 -4.23 -16.06
C VAL A 218 17.37 -4.19 -17.21
N GLY A 219 16.99 -3.69 -18.37
CA GLY A 219 17.89 -3.44 -19.49
C GLY A 219 18.69 -2.15 -19.32
N ALA A 220 18.05 -1.11 -18.77
CA ALA A 220 18.70 0.14 -18.39
C ALA A 220 17.98 0.81 -17.21
N VAL A 221 18.69 1.64 -16.44
CA VAL A 221 18.10 2.37 -15.29
C VAL A 221 18.58 3.82 -15.21
N LEU A 222 17.63 4.75 -15.06
CA LEU A 222 17.90 6.14 -14.70
C LEU A 222 17.61 6.32 -13.22
N LEU A 223 18.64 6.60 -12.43
CA LEU A 223 18.52 6.88 -11.00
C LEU A 223 18.48 8.40 -10.76
N VAL A 224 17.50 8.87 -10.01
CA VAL A 224 17.22 10.31 -9.88
C VAL A 224 17.16 10.75 -8.42
N ASP A 225 17.84 11.85 -8.10
CA ASP A 225 17.80 12.54 -6.81
C ASP A 225 17.82 14.07 -7.01
N TYR A 226 17.79 14.83 -5.93
CA TYR A 226 18.11 16.27 -5.95
C TYR A 226 19.54 16.59 -5.47
N GLY A 227 20.35 15.57 -5.15
CA GLY A 227 21.74 15.70 -4.70
C GLY A 227 21.95 16.22 -3.28
N ASN A 228 20.87 16.60 -2.57
CA ASN A 228 20.92 17.15 -1.21
C ASN A 228 19.95 16.46 -0.23
N GLU A 229 19.47 15.28 -0.60
CA GLU A 229 18.49 14.51 0.15
C GLU A 229 19.17 13.55 1.14
N SER A 230 18.39 12.93 2.03
CA SER A 230 18.94 11.98 3.03
C SER A 230 19.46 10.69 2.40
N VAL A 231 18.98 10.34 1.21
CA VAL A 231 19.53 9.28 0.36
C VAL A 231 19.79 9.87 -1.02
N THR A 232 21.03 9.73 -1.49
CA THR A 232 21.49 10.30 -2.77
C THR A 232 22.00 9.21 -3.70
N ASN A 233 22.11 9.56 -4.98
CA ASN A 233 22.75 8.76 -6.02
C ASN A 233 24.16 8.28 -5.60
N GLN A 234 24.94 9.18 -4.98
CA GLN A 234 26.29 8.85 -4.50
C GLN A 234 26.28 7.76 -3.43
N MET A 235 25.29 7.80 -2.52
CA MET A 235 25.16 6.79 -1.47
C MET A 235 24.77 5.42 -2.05
N VAL A 236 23.84 5.40 -3.01
CA VAL A 236 23.44 4.16 -3.68
C VAL A 236 24.62 3.57 -4.47
N GLU A 237 25.35 4.39 -5.22
CA GLU A 237 26.54 3.95 -5.94
C GLU A 237 27.61 3.40 -4.99
N ALA A 238 27.90 4.11 -3.90
CA ALA A 238 28.87 3.68 -2.90
C ALA A 238 28.46 2.34 -2.26
N TYR A 239 27.20 2.21 -1.84
CA TYR A 239 26.66 0.98 -1.27
C TYR A 239 26.79 -0.18 -2.25
N ALA A 240 26.39 0.04 -3.51
CA ALA A 240 26.46 -0.98 -4.56
C ALA A 240 27.90 -1.45 -4.81
N ARG A 241 28.87 -0.53 -4.87
CA ARG A 241 30.30 -0.88 -5.05
C ARG A 241 30.87 -1.60 -3.83
N GLU A 242 30.59 -1.13 -2.62
CA GLU A 242 31.04 -1.75 -1.36
C GLU A 242 30.56 -3.19 -1.23
N HIS A 243 29.30 -3.44 -1.63
CA HIS A 243 28.66 -4.75 -1.53
C HIS A 243 28.77 -5.59 -2.81
N SER A 244 29.61 -5.18 -3.77
CA SER A 244 29.91 -5.91 -5.01
C SER A 244 28.67 -6.20 -5.89
N TYR A 245 27.74 -5.26 -5.96
CA TYR A 245 26.65 -5.29 -6.94
C TYR A 245 27.22 -5.06 -8.34
N ALA A 246 26.75 -5.82 -9.33
CA ALA A 246 27.19 -5.76 -10.73
C ALA A 246 26.66 -4.52 -11.49
N ILE A 247 26.86 -3.31 -10.94
CA ILE A 247 26.31 -2.06 -11.50
C ILE A 247 26.97 -1.68 -12.83
N ASP A 248 28.23 -2.04 -13.04
CA ASP A 248 28.97 -1.73 -14.27
C ASP A 248 28.45 -2.56 -15.48
N ASP A 249 27.71 -3.64 -15.22
CA ASP A 249 27.02 -4.45 -16.23
C ASP A 249 25.61 -3.93 -16.60
N VAL A 250 25.18 -2.83 -15.97
CA VAL A 250 23.88 -2.21 -16.23
C VAL A 250 24.11 -0.92 -17.00
N LEU A 251 23.38 -0.73 -18.11
CA LEU A 251 23.32 0.58 -18.75
C LEU A 251 22.58 1.55 -17.82
N HIS A 252 23.29 2.48 -17.20
CA HIS A 252 22.69 3.38 -16.21
C HIS A 252 23.25 4.80 -16.28
N LYS A 253 22.50 5.76 -15.72
CA LYS A 253 22.97 7.10 -15.38
C LYS A 253 22.39 7.51 -14.03
N PHE A 254 23.21 8.19 -13.23
CA PHE A 254 22.80 8.91 -12.03
C PHE A 254 22.56 10.39 -12.41
N VAL A 255 21.39 10.92 -12.09
CA VAL A 255 21.01 12.31 -12.40
C VAL A 255 20.53 13.02 -11.14
N SER A 256 21.18 14.14 -10.82
CA SER A 256 20.70 15.09 -9.83
C SER A 256 19.95 16.23 -10.52
N LEU A 257 18.70 16.45 -10.11
CA LEU A 257 17.82 17.49 -10.61
C LEU A 257 18.25 18.84 -10.04
N THR A 258 18.50 19.82 -10.91
CA THR A 258 19.05 21.13 -10.51
C THR A 258 18.35 22.33 -11.13
N GLY A 259 17.60 22.13 -12.22
CA GLY A 259 16.82 23.16 -12.91
C GLY A 259 15.32 23.07 -12.61
N SER A 260 14.52 23.68 -13.49
CA SER A 260 13.06 23.60 -13.40
C SER A 260 12.55 22.18 -13.68
N PHE A 261 11.35 21.87 -13.18
CA PHE A 261 10.76 20.54 -13.38
C PHE A 261 10.60 20.16 -14.86
N GLU A 262 10.19 21.12 -15.70
CA GLU A 262 10.05 20.91 -17.15
C GLU A 262 11.39 20.68 -17.85
N GLU A 263 12.41 21.48 -17.54
CA GLU A 263 13.74 21.38 -18.15
C GLU A 263 14.38 20.02 -17.86
N GLU A 264 14.26 19.55 -16.62
CA GLU A 264 14.80 18.25 -16.24
C GLU A 264 14.00 17.08 -16.83
N LEU A 265 12.69 17.23 -17.07
CA LEU A 265 11.91 16.21 -17.79
C LEU A 265 12.39 16.08 -19.24
N VAL A 266 12.56 17.19 -19.96
CA VAL A 266 13.09 17.20 -21.33
C VAL A 266 14.47 16.56 -21.40
N ARG A 267 15.34 16.85 -20.42
CA ARG A 267 16.66 16.22 -20.30
C ARG A 267 16.55 14.71 -20.07
N GLY A 268 15.68 14.28 -19.15
CA GLY A 268 15.42 12.88 -18.86
C GLY A 268 14.92 12.12 -20.09
N GLU A 269 14.00 12.70 -20.86
CA GLU A 269 13.49 12.11 -22.10
C GLU A 269 14.61 11.89 -23.13
N ALA A 270 15.49 12.89 -23.32
CA ALA A 270 16.61 12.78 -24.24
C ALA A 270 17.58 11.65 -23.85
N LEU A 271 17.87 11.51 -22.55
CA LEU A 271 18.72 10.45 -22.02
C LEU A 271 18.12 9.06 -22.26
N VAL A 272 16.83 8.88 -22.00
CA VAL A 272 16.17 7.58 -22.20
C VAL A 272 16.09 7.23 -23.68
N ARG A 273 15.75 8.19 -24.55
CA ARG A 273 15.71 7.99 -26.01
C ARG A 273 17.07 7.57 -26.59
N GLU A 274 18.18 8.05 -26.01
CA GLU A 274 19.54 7.62 -26.38
C GLU A 274 19.78 6.12 -26.11
N TRP A 275 19.16 5.55 -25.07
CA TRP A 275 19.33 4.15 -24.69
C TRP A 275 18.50 3.16 -25.50
N LEU A 276 17.33 3.57 -26.01
CA LEU A 276 16.38 2.65 -26.64
C LEU A 276 17.00 1.80 -27.76
N PRO A 277 17.81 2.34 -28.69
CA PRO A 277 18.47 1.51 -29.70
C PRO A 277 19.37 0.42 -29.09
N THR A 278 20.16 0.75 -28.08
CA THR A 278 21.08 -0.18 -27.40
C THR A 278 20.33 -1.26 -26.64
N VAL A 279 19.33 -0.87 -25.82
CA VAL A 279 18.51 -1.83 -25.05
C VAL A 279 17.75 -2.77 -25.99
N ASN A 280 17.30 -2.28 -27.14
CA ASN A 280 16.62 -3.09 -28.15
C ASN A 280 17.52 -4.12 -28.85
N THR A 281 18.86 -4.02 -28.75
CA THR A 281 19.77 -5.07 -29.27
C THR A 281 19.85 -6.29 -28.36
N MET A 282 19.40 -6.20 -27.12
CA MET A 282 19.40 -7.29 -26.16
C MET A 282 18.28 -8.28 -26.54
N GLN A 283 18.64 -9.49 -26.97
CA GLN A 283 17.69 -10.49 -27.45
C GLN A 283 17.52 -11.62 -26.46
N ARG A 284 16.36 -12.29 -26.52
CA ARG A 284 16.14 -13.52 -25.77
C ARG A 284 16.97 -14.66 -26.34
N THR A 285 17.57 -15.47 -25.48
CA THR A 285 18.30 -16.70 -25.78
C THR A 285 17.67 -17.88 -25.02
N PRO A 286 17.85 -19.14 -25.46
CA PRO A 286 17.49 -20.29 -24.65
C PRO A 286 18.40 -20.37 -23.42
N GLU A 287 17.81 -20.29 -22.23
CA GLU A 287 18.49 -20.19 -20.94
C GLU A 287 18.00 -21.26 -19.99
N SER A 288 18.89 -21.82 -19.17
CA SER A 288 18.50 -22.84 -18.18
C SER A 288 17.53 -22.25 -17.16
N ILE A 289 16.49 -23.01 -16.79
CA ILE A 289 15.54 -22.58 -15.76
C ILE A 289 16.17 -22.48 -14.36
N SER A 290 17.41 -22.96 -14.17
CA SER A 290 18.22 -22.67 -12.98
C SER A 290 18.46 -21.18 -12.73
N HIS A 291 18.28 -20.32 -13.76
CA HIS A 291 18.35 -18.87 -13.60
C HIS A 291 17.02 -18.21 -13.19
N LEU A 292 15.94 -18.99 -13.04
CA LEU A 292 14.69 -18.45 -12.49
C LEU A 292 14.81 -18.31 -10.98
N ARG A 293 14.44 -17.12 -10.51
CA ARG A 293 14.38 -16.75 -9.10
C ARG A 293 12.97 -16.24 -8.84
N ILE A 294 12.18 -17.03 -8.13
CA ILE A 294 10.75 -16.71 -7.91
C ILE A 294 10.51 -16.14 -6.52
N GLY A 295 9.74 -15.06 -6.42
CA GLY A 295 9.21 -14.56 -5.16
C GLY A 295 7.88 -15.24 -4.85
N LEU A 296 7.67 -15.66 -3.61
CA LEU A 296 6.43 -16.27 -3.13
C LEU A 296 5.75 -15.29 -2.17
N GLN A 297 4.55 -14.84 -2.54
CA GLN A 297 3.81 -13.83 -1.77
C GLN A 297 2.37 -14.28 -1.51
N CYS A 298 1.83 -13.91 -0.36
CA CYS A 298 0.40 -13.95 -0.08
C CYS A 298 -0.20 -12.54 -0.14
N GLY A 299 -1.50 -12.45 -0.43
CA GLY A 299 -2.27 -11.22 -0.25
C GLY A 299 -3.48 -11.47 0.63
N GLY A 300 -4.67 -11.31 0.07
CA GLY A 300 -5.91 -11.62 0.78
C GLY A 300 -6.11 -13.10 1.08
N SER A 301 -5.47 -13.61 2.13
CA SER A 301 -5.50 -15.01 2.57
C SER A 301 -6.87 -15.43 3.09
N ASP A 302 -7.25 -16.68 2.79
CA ASP A 302 -8.46 -17.35 3.30
C ASP A 302 -8.10 -18.74 3.85
N ALA A 303 -9.10 -19.47 4.39
CA ALA A 303 -8.88 -20.82 4.90
C ALA A 303 -8.38 -21.82 3.85
N PHE A 304 -8.58 -21.55 2.56
CA PHE A 304 -8.17 -22.43 1.46
C PHE A 304 -6.76 -22.12 0.96
N SER A 305 -6.17 -20.96 1.30
CA SER A 305 -4.78 -20.61 0.97
C SER A 305 -3.82 -21.74 1.33
N GLY A 306 -3.86 -22.23 2.58
CA GLY A 306 -3.01 -23.33 3.04
C GLY A 306 -3.38 -24.71 2.50
N VAL A 307 -4.56 -24.87 1.88
CA VAL A 307 -5.07 -26.17 1.40
C VAL A 307 -4.85 -26.33 -0.11
N SER A 308 -4.92 -25.25 -0.89
CA SER A 308 -4.79 -25.29 -2.36
C SER A 308 -3.61 -24.47 -2.89
N ALA A 309 -3.69 -23.14 -2.85
CA ALA A 309 -2.74 -22.27 -3.57
C ALA A 309 -1.32 -22.32 -3.00
N ASN A 310 -1.16 -22.31 -1.68
CA ASN A 310 0.16 -22.34 -1.04
C ASN A 310 0.88 -23.68 -1.25
N PRO A 311 0.27 -24.85 -1.01
CA PRO A 311 0.93 -26.13 -1.31
C PRO A 311 1.21 -26.32 -2.81
N LEU A 312 0.39 -25.75 -3.70
CA LEU A 312 0.69 -25.70 -5.14
C LEU A 312 1.99 -24.91 -5.42
N LEU A 313 2.21 -23.79 -4.74
CA LEU A 313 3.48 -23.06 -4.83
C LEU A 313 4.63 -23.79 -4.15
N GLY A 314 4.38 -24.52 -3.07
CA GLY A 314 5.36 -25.44 -2.47
C GLY A 314 5.87 -26.44 -3.51
N TRP A 315 4.95 -27.10 -4.21
CA TRP A 315 5.28 -28.06 -5.28
C TRP A 315 6.08 -27.41 -6.41
N VAL A 316 5.65 -26.24 -6.91
CA VAL A 316 6.34 -25.48 -7.98
C VAL A 316 7.75 -25.08 -7.55
N SER A 317 7.90 -24.62 -6.31
CA SER A 317 9.18 -24.21 -5.74
C SER A 317 10.14 -25.39 -5.60
N GLU A 318 9.65 -26.53 -5.12
CA GLU A 318 10.45 -27.76 -5.02
C GLU A 318 10.94 -28.22 -6.40
N GLN A 319 10.09 -28.21 -7.42
CA GLN A 319 10.53 -28.55 -8.78
C GLN A 319 11.62 -27.58 -9.27
N LEU A 320 11.42 -26.28 -9.08
CA LEU A 320 12.39 -25.27 -9.52
C LEU A 320 13.74 -25.43 -8.81
N VAL A 321 13.74 -25.63 -7.49
CA VAL A 321 14.95 -25.84 -6.68
C VAL A 321 15.70 -27.09 -7.15
N ARG A 322 14.99 -28.17 -7.48
CA ARG A 322 15.62 -29.39 -8.04
C ARG A 322 16.25 -29.19 -9.42
N TYR A 323 15.80 -28.21 -10.19
CA TYR A 323 16.47 -27.78 -11.43
C TYR A 323 17.57 -26.73 -11.19
N GLY A 324 17.87 -26.38 -9.93
CA GLY A 324 18.92 -25.44 -9.56
C GLY A 324 18.48 -23.98 -9.50
N GLY A 325 17.18 -23.69 -9.64
CA GLY A 325 16.63 -22.34 -9.47
C GLY A 325 16.46 -21.95 -8.01
N ALA A 326 15.89 -20.77 -7.76
CA ALA A 326 15.65 -20.27 -6.41
C ALA A 326 14.18 -19.87 -6.18
N ALA A 327 13.70 -20.08 -4.96
CA ALA A 327 12.41 -19.61 -4.49
C ALA A 327 12.59 -18.86 -3.16
N SER A 328 11.94 -17.70 -3.02
CA SER A 328 12.01 -16.86 -1.82
C SER A 328 10.65 -16.79 -1.14
N LEU A 329 10.56 -17.40 0.05
CA LEU A 329 9.49 -17.17 1.02
C LEU A 329 9.82 -15.92 1.84
N ALA A 330 8.83 -15.10 2.13
CA ALA A 330 9.00 -13.88 2.93
C ALA A 330 7.90 -13.81 4.01
N GLU A 331 7.45 -12.62 4.40
CA GLU A 331 6.29 -12.40 5.28
C GLU A 331 6.54 -12.92 6.71
N THR A 332 7.47 -12.29 7.43
CA THR A 332 7.96 -12.76 8.74
C THR A 332 6.86 -12.87 9.79
N ASP A 333 5.96 -11.89 9.84
CA ASP A 333 4.78 -11.90 10.71
C ASP A 333 3.82 -13.03 10.34
N GLU A 334 3.71 -13.39 9.06
CA GLU A 334 2.89 -14.50 8.60
C GLU A 334 3.53 -15.88 8.85
N LEU A 335 4.71 -15.99 9.46
CA LEU A 335 5.30 -17.29 9.83
C LEU A 335 5.36 -17.54 11.34
N ILE A 336 4.81 -16.64 12.16
CA ILE A 336 4.80 -16.77 13.61
C ILE A 336 3.91 -17.95 14.03
N GLY A 337 4.48 -18.88 14.79
CA GLY A 337 3.79 -20.11 15.18
C GLY A 337 3.88 -21.25 14.16
N ALA A 338 4.46 -21.01 12.98
CA ALA A 338 4.72 -22.05 11.98
C ALA A 338 6.15 -22.60 12.04
N GLU A 339 6.95 -22.19 13.04
CA GLU A 339 8.34 -22.56 13.21
C GLU A 339 8.55 -24.09 13.18
N PRO A 340 7.71 -24.95 13.82
CA PRO A 340 7.87 -26.40 13.72
C PRO A 340 7.87 -26.93 12.28
N TYR A 341 7.03 -26.37 11.41
CA TYR A 341 6.96 -26.77 10.00
C TYR A 341 8.11 -26.18 9.19
N VAL A 342 8.35 -24.88 9.35
CA VAL A 342 9.36 -24.13 8.60
C VAL A 342 10.75 -24.70 8.88
N LEU A 343 11.05 -25.01 10.16
CA LEU A 343 12.33 -25.53 10.61
C LEU A 343 12.43 -27.07 10.62
N SER A 344 11.40 -27.78 10.13
CA SER A 344 11.42 -29.25 10.01
C SER A 344 12.55 -29.77 9.12
N LYS A 345 13.00 -28.97 8.15
CA LYS A 345 14.15 -29.23 7.29
C LYS A 345 14.92 -27.95 7.03
N VAL A 346 16.14 -27.89 7.54
CA VAL A 346 17.03 -26.73 7.37
C VAL A 346 18.43 -27.22 7.03
N ARG A 347 19.15 -26.45 6.21
CA ARG A 347 20.51 -26.78 5.75
C ARG A 347 21.50 -26.97 6.90
N ASN A 348 21.47 -26.11 7.91
CA ASN A 348 22.36 -26.12 9.06
C ASN A 348 21.73 -25.33 10.23
N VAL A 349 22.37 -25.42 11.40
CA VAL A 349 21.87 -24.76 12.63
C VAL A 349 21.96 -23.24 12.53
N GLU A 350 22.94 -22.71 11.79
CA GLU A 350 23.12 -21.26 11.61
C GLU A 350 21.96 -20.64 10.84
N THR A 351 21.45 -21.30 9.81
CA THR A 351 20.26 -20.85 9.07
C THR A 351 19.02 -20.90 9.96
N ALA A 352 18.87 -21.95 10.79
CA ALA A 352 17.75 -22.05 11.74
C ALA A 352 17.80 -20.94 12.80
N ARG A 353 18.99 -20.66 13.34
CA ARG A 353 19.21 -19.58 14.30
C ARG A 353 18.92 -18.23 13.69
N LYS A 354 19.45 -17.95 12.50
CA LYS A 354 19.17 -16.69 11.78
C LYS A 354 17.67 -16.52 11.52
N PHE A 355 16.95 -17.56 11.10
CA PHE A 355 15.48 -17.49 10.96
C PHE A 355 14.79 -17.04 12.26
N LEU A 356 15.11 -17.67 13.39
CA LEU A 356 14.51 -17.32 14.69
C LEU A 356 14.89 -15.90 15.14
N GLU A 357 16.14 -15.48 14.93
CA GLU A 357 16.60 -14.12 15.20
C GLU A 357 15.80 -13.08 14.39
N LEU A 358 15.52 -13.35 13.11
CA LEU A 358 14.69 -12.46 12.27
C LEU A 358 13.27 -12.31 12.84
N LEU A 359 12.66 -13.43 13.27
CA LEU A 359 11.33 -13.43 13.91
C LEU A 359 11.32 -12.62 15.21
N ASP A 360 12.31 -12.81 16.08
CA ASP A 360 12.40 -12.11 17.36
C ASP A 360 12.62 -10.60 17.16
N ARG A 361 13.50 -10.20 16.22
CA ARG A 361 13.68 -8.79 15.84
C ARG A 361 12.38 -8.16 15.32
N PHE A 362 11.59 -8.90 14.56
CA PHE A 362 10.32 -8.42 14.04
C PHE A 362 9.31 -8.21 15.18
N LYS A 363 9.19 -9.16 16.10
CA LYS A 363 8.35 -9.04 17.32
C LYS A 363 8.78 -7.87 18.19
N GLU A 364 10.09 -7.69 18.38
CA GLU A 364 10.63 -6.57 19.13
C GLU A 364 10.28 -5.22 18.45
N ARG A 365 10.53 -5.09 17.15
CA ARG A 365 10.21 -3.89 16.37
C ARG A 365 8.73 -3.51 16.47
N THR A 366 7.84 -4.49 16.32
CA THR A 366 6.39 -4.26 16.41
C THR A 366 5.96 -3.82 17.82
N SER A 367 6.62 -4.34 18.86
CA SER A 367 6.32 -3.98 20.26
C SER A 367 6.61 -2.50 20.58
N TRP A 368 7.63 -1.89 19.96
CA TRP A 368 7.95 -0.47 20.14
C TRP A 368 6.81 0.45 19.67
N HIS A 369 5.96 -0.08 18.80
CA HIS A 369 4.82 0.60 18.19
C HIS A 369 3.49 0.30 18.89
N GLY A 370 3.51 -0.48 19.99
CA GLY A 370 2.30 -0.86 20.73
C GLY A 370 1.45 -1.90 20.00
N THR A 371 2.04 -2.64 19.06
CA THR A 371 1.40 -3.73 18.34
C THR A 371 2.18 -5.04 18.56
N SER A 372 1.55 -6.16 18.25
CA SER A 372 2.18 -7.49 18.27
C SER A 372 1.92 -8.16 16.94
N ALA A 373 2.92 -8.87 16.43
CA ALA A 373 2.83 -9.58 15.16
C ALA A 373 1.83 -10.77 15.26
N GLU A 374 1.63 -11.33 16.46
CA GLU A 374 0.58 -12.30 16.77
C GLU A 374 -0.85 -11.73 16.64
N GLY A 375 -1.01 -10.40 16.61
CA GLY A 375 -2.29 -9.73 16.40
C GLY A 375 -2.86 -9.83 14.98
N ASN A 376 -2.13 -10.44 14.05
CA ASN A 376 -2.58 -10.76 12.68
C ASN A 376 -3.26 -12.15 12.69
N PRO A 377 -4.61 -12.24 12.61
CA PRO A 377 -5.32 -12.03 11.36
C PRO A 377 -6.34 -10.86 11.42
N SER A 378 -6.75 -10.33 10.26
CA SER A 378 -7.78 -9.27 10.21
C SER A 378 -9.20 -9.81 10.43
N GLY A 379 -10.16 -8.93 10.75
CA GLY A 379 -11.58 -9.32 10.82
C GLY A 379 -12.15 -9.88 9.51
N GLY A 380 -11.55 -9.54 8.35
CA GLY A 380 -11.87 -10.13 7.06
C GLY A 380 -11.37 -11.57 6.91
N ASN A 381 -10.18 -11.87 7.47
CA ASN A 381 -9.63 -13.23 7.52
C ASN A 381 -10.43 -14.12 8.48
N MET A 382 -10.80 -13.61 9.66
CA MET A 382 -11.63 -14.33 10.64
C MET A 382 -12.99 -14.72 10.06
N TYR A 383 -13.62 -13.81 9.30
CA TYR A 383 -14.87 -14.10 8.59
C TYR A 383 -14.73 -15.28 7.61
N ARG A 384 -13.52 -15.53 7.08
CA ARG A 384 -13.22 -16.56 6.08
C ARG A 384 -12.51 -17.81 6.64
N GLY A 385 -12.53 -17.99 7.96
CA GLY A 385 -12.08 -19.23 8.59
C GLY A 385 -10.62 -19.26 9.07
N LEU A 386 -9.92 -18.12 9.08
CA LEU A 386 -8.60 -18.00 9.71
C LEU A 386 -8.77 -17.46 11.14
N TYR A 387 -8.78 -18.37 12.12
CA TYR A 387 -9.21 -18.04 13.49
C TYR A 387 -8.18 -17.28 14.32
N ASN A 388 -6.90 -17.48 14.03
CA ASN A 388 -5.77 -16.91 14.75
C ASN A 388 -4.51 -16.93 13.87
N ILE A 389 -3.42 -16.37 14.40
CA ILE A 389 -2.13 -16.31 13.71
C ILE A 389 -1.62 -17.70 13.34
N TYR A 390 -1.73 -18.69 14.23
CA TYR A 390 -1.21 -20.05 14.00
C TYR A 390 -1.80 -20.70 12.74
N LEU A 391 -3.13 -20.68 12.59
CA LEU A 391 -3.77 -21.22 11.38
C LEU A 391 -3.35 -20.48 10.11
N LYS A 392 -3.24 -19.15 10.19
CA LYS A 392 -2.78 -18.32 9.07
C LYS A 392 -1.34 -18.68 8.71
N SER A 393 -0.47 -18.78 9.70
CA SER A 393 0.95 -18.98 9.51
C SER A 393 1.33 -20.37 9.05
N ILE A 394 0.71 -21.42 9.60
CA ILE A 394 0.88 -22.78 9.09
C ILE A 394 0.45 -22.81 7.62
N GLY A 395 -0.70 -22.21 7.30
CA GLY A 395 -1.18 -22.08 5.93
C GLY A 395 -0.20 -21.34 5.01
N ALA A 396 0.36 -20.22 5.46
CA ALA A 396 1.36 -19.44 4.73
C ALA A 396 2.66 -20.22 4.51
N ALA A 397 3.10 -20.99 5.50
CA ALA A 397 4.29 -21.82 5.46
C ALA A 397 4.18 -22.99 4.46
N MET A 398 2.97 -23.42 4.09
CA MET A 398 2.75 -24.44 3.04
C MET A 398 3.28 -24.04 1.66
N LYS A 399 3.71 -22.78 1.46
CA LYS A 399 4.49 -22.35 0.29
C LYS A 399 5.88 -23.01 0.22
N LYS A 400 6.32 -23.69 1.30
CA LYS A 400 7.47 -24.60 1.34
C LYS A 400 6.95 -26.03 1.28
N ASP A 401 7.39 -26.82 0.30
CA ASP A 401 7.06 -28.25 0.26
C ASP A 401 7.67 -28.99 1.47
N PRO A 402 7.03 -30.06 1.99
CA PRO A 402 7.63 -30.90 3.03
C PRO A 402 8.96 -31.56 2.63
N ALA A 403 9.22 -31.76 1.34
CA ALA A 403 10.48 -32.27 0.82
C ALA A 403 11.60 -31.23 0.92
N THR A 404 11.28 -29.95 0.66
CA THR A 404 12.23 -28.84 0.58
C THR A 404 12.78 -28.45 1.94
N ARG A 405 14.10 -28.24 1.98
CA ARG A 405 14.79 -27.62 3.13
C ARG A 405 14.93 -26.12 2.92
N ILE A 406 15.02 -25.35 4.00
CA ILE A 406 15.48 -23.96 3.94
C ILE A 406 16.99 -23.96 3.78
N ASP A 407 17.48 -23.35 2.71
CA ASP A 407 18.91 -23.21 2.44
C ASP A 407 19.48 -21.94 3.08
N TYR A 408 18.71 -20.85 3.08
CA TYR A 408 19.15 -19.52 3.49
C TYR A 408 18.05 -18.76 4.24
N ALA A 409 18.43 -18.04 5.29
CA ALA A 409 17.64 -16.97 5.89
C ALA A 409 18.37 -15.65 5.61
N THR A 410 17.68 -14.64 5.09
CA THR A 410 18.33 -13.43 4.55
C THR A 410 17.66 -12.15 5.04
N GLU A 411 18.43 -11.06 5.05
CA GLU A 411 17.91 -9.73 5.31
C GLU A 411 17.00 -9.28 4.15
N TYR A 412 16.11 -8.32 4.40
CA TYR A 412 15.28 -7.72 3.36
C TYR A 412 16.14 -7.18 2.21
N GLY A 413 15.87 -7.65 0.98
CA GLY A 413 16.56 -7.20 -0.24
C GLY A 413 17.99 -7.74 -0.45
N GLU A 414 18.45 -8.68 0.38
CA GLU A 414 19.75 -9.34 0.22
C GLU A 414 19.77 -10.21 -1.05
N LEU A 415 20.81 -10.09 -1.88
CA LEU A 415 20.88 -10.79 -3.18
C LEU A 415 20.92 -12.32 -3.02
N MET A 416 20.06 -13.01 -3.77
CA MET A 416 20.08 -14.48 -3.90
C MET A 416 21.19 -14.93 -4.86
N LYS A 417 22.34 -15.30 -4.31
CA LYS A 417 23.53 -15.69 -5.08
C LYS A 417 23.41 -17.10 -5.68
N ASP A 418 22.91 -18.04 -4.88
CA ASP A 418 22.83 -19.46 -5.23
C ASP A 418 21.39 -19.93 -5.47
N GLY A 419 21.24 -21.08 -6.13
CA GLY A 419 19.97 -21.82 -6.15
C GLY A 419 19.60 -22.38 -4.76
N GLY A 420 18.31 -22.62 -4.52
CA GLY A 420 17.81 -23.12 -3.24
C GLY A 420 16.53 -22.42 -2.75
N TYR A 421 16.08 -22.80 -1.57
CA TYR A 421 14.91 -22.20 -0.93
C TYR A 421 15.33 -21.18 0.12
N TYR A 422 14.90 -19.93 -0.05
CA TYR A 422 15.24 -18.80 0.79
C TYR A 422 14.05 -18.42 1.67
N PHE A 423 14.35 -17.99 2.90
CA PHE A 423 13.49 -17.16 3.71
C PHE A 423 14.09 -15.74 3.76
N MET A 424 13.30 -14.71 3.47
CA MET A 424 13.72 -13.31 3.53
C MET A 424 12.90 -12.55 4.59
N ASP A 425 13.57 -11.81 5.48
CA ASP A 425 12.91 -10.90 6.42
C ASP A 425 12.12 -9.83 5.66
N SER A 426 10.84 -9.68 5.99
CA SER A 426 9.91 -8.71 5.41
C SER A 426 8.61 -8.65 6.22
N PRO A 427 7.82 -7.58 6.10
CA PRO A 427 6.44 -7.59 6.57
C PRO A 427 5.55 -8.36 5.59
N GLY A 428 4.38 -8.80 6.03
CA GLY A 428 3.32 -9.43 5.27
C GLY A 428 2.58 -8.48 4.32
N ASN A 429 2.81 -7.16 4.41
CA ASN A 429 2.31 -6.22 3.40
C ASN A 429 2.82 -6.58 1.99
N ASP A 430 1.87 -6.88 1.09
CA ASP A 430 2.08 -7.37 -0.27
C ASP A 430 3.24 -6.70 -1.02
N LEU A 431 3.17 -5.38 -1.19
CA LEU A 431 4.11 -4.65 -2.05
C LEU A 431 5.46 -4.44 -1.37
N GLU A 432 5.46 -4.24 -0.05
CA GLU A 432 6.69 -4.12 0.74
C GLU A 432 7.49 -5.42 0.66
N SER A 433 6.86 -6.56 0.89
CA SER A 433 7.51 -7.86 0.76
C SER A 433 8.05 -8.10 -0.67
N ILE A 434 7.23 -7.85 -1.69
CA ILE A 434 7.62 -8.02 -3.10
C ILE A 434 8.81 -7.11 -3.46
N ALA A 435 8.86 -5.87 -2.99
CA ALA A 435 9.98 -4.98 -3.27
C ALA A 435 11.30 -5.58 -2.75
N GLY A 436 11.31 -6.18 -1.56
CA GLY A 436 12.47 -6.91 -1.05
C GLY A 436 12.85 -8.09 -1.96
N GLN A 437 11.87 -8.90 -2.38
CA GLN A 437 12.11 -10.06 -3.26
C GLN A 437 12.67 -9.64 -4.63
N VAL A 438 12.14 -8.57 -5.22
CA VAL A 438 12.64 -8.02 -6.49
C VAL A 438 14.06 -7.48 -6.33
N ALA A 439 14.35 -6.78 -5.23
CA ALA A 439 15.70 -6.30 -4.93
C ALA A 439 16.68 -7.46 -4.68
N ALA A 440 16.23 -8.56 -4.08
CA ALA A 440 16.99 -9.80 -3.90
C ALA A 440 17.29 -10.53 -5.22
N GLY A 441 16.68 -10.11 -6.35
CA GLY A 441 16.94 -10.63 -7.68
C GLY A 441 15.83 -11.54 -8.24
N CYS A 442 14.65 -11.60 -7.62
CA CYS A 442 13.51 -12.30 -8.21
C CYS A 442 13.17 -11.72 -9.59
N ASN A 443 13.04 -12.60 -10.59
CA ASN A 443 12.68 -12.27 -11.97
C ASN A 443 11.28 -12.77 -12.35
N MET A 444 10.54 -13.32 -11.39
CA MET A 444 9.11 -13.62 -11.47
C MET A 444 8.52 -13.68 -10.05
N ILE A 445 7.25 -13.31 -9.89
CA ILE A 445 6.53 -13.36 -8.62
C ILE A 445 5.34 -14.29 -8.77
N PHE A 446 5.14 -15.18 -7.79
CA PHE A 446 3.90 -15.91 -7.60
C PHE A 446 3.12 -15.31 -6.44
N PHE A 447 1.90 -14.87 -6.74
CA PHE A 447 1.04 -14.17 -5.81
C PHE A 447 -0.20 -15.00 -5.51
N THR A 448 -0.31 -15.53 -4.29
CA THR A 448 -1.48 -16.30 -3.86
C THR A 448 -2.55 -15.40 -3.28
N THR A 449 -3.82 -15.70 -3.55
CA THR A 449 -4.92 -14.89 -3.02
C THR A 449 -6.23 -15.65 -2.92
N GLY A 450 -6.91 -15.55 -1.78
CA GLY A 450 -8.25 -16.09 -1.59
C GLY A 450 -9.36 -15.19 -2.12
N ASN A 451 -9.13 -13.87 -2.10
CA ASN A 451 -10.14 -12.89 -2.53
C ASN A 451 -9.90 -12.31 -3.93
N GLY A 452 -8.73 -12.56 -4.53
CA GLY A 452 -8.40 -12.11 -5.87
C GLY A 452 -7.64 -10.80 -5.89
N SER A 453 -6.50 -10.74 -5.19
CA SER A 453 -5.63 -9.57 -5.20
C SER A 453 -5.10 -9.25 -6.59
N ILE A 454 -5.13 -7.97 -6.98
CA ILE A 454 -4.65 -7.50 -8.29
C ILE A 454 -3.23 -6.93 -8.27
N THR A 455 -2.49 -7.09 -7.17
CA THR A 455 -1.13 -6.56 -7.00
C THR A 455 -0.18 -6.97 -8.13
N ASN A 456 0.57 -6.02 -8.69
CA ASN A 456 1.60 -6.24 -9.72
C ASN A 456 2.82 -5.32 -9.47
N PHE A 457 4.00 -5.79 -9.88
CA PHE A 457 5.24 -5.03 -9.85
C PHE A 457 5.63 -4.52 -11.25
N PRO A 458 6.21 -3.32 -11.43
CA PRO A 458 6.28 -2.68 -12.76
C PRO A 458 7.11 -3.40 -13.83
N TYR A 459 8.17 -4.12 -13.44
CA TYR A 459 9.10 -4.78 -14.37
C TYR A 459 9.36 -6.25 -14.07
N VAL A 460 8.56 -6.86 -13.18
CA VAL A 460 8.65 -8.28 -12.82
C VAL A 460 7.28 -8.94 -13.01
N PRO A 461 7.18 -9.98 -13.86
CA PRO A 461 5.89 -10.63 -14.13
C PRO A 461 5.32 -11.24 -12.85
N THR A 462 4.04 -10.99 -12.59
CA THR A 462 3.32 -11.43 -11.39
C THR A 462 2.21 -12.41 -11.75
N VAL A 463 2.45 -13.69 -11.46
CA VAL A 463 1.53 -14.81 -11.70
C VAL A 463 0.56 -14.92 -10.52
N LYS A 464 -0.73 -14.64 -10.76
CA LYS A 464 -1.76 -14.64 -9.71
C LYS A 464 -2.46 -15.99 -9.60
N VAL A 465 -2.45 -16.55 -8.39
CA VAL A 465 -2.99 -17.87 -8.07
C VAL A 465 -4.14 -17.74 -7.08
N VAL A 466 -5.36 -18.09 -7.51
CA VAL A 466 -6.56 -17.96 -6.66
C VAL A 466 -6.96 -19.30 -6.04
N THR A 467 -7.38 -19.28 -4.77
CA THR A 467 -7.56 -20.48 -3.94
C THR A 467 -8.76 -21.35 -4.31
N THR A 468 -9.80 -20.77 -4.94
CA THR A 468 -11.07 -21.45 -5.25
C THR A 468 -11.54 -21.22 -6.69
N THR A 469 -12.18 -22.23 -7.28
CA THR A 469 -12.68 -22.16 -8.67
C THR A 469 -13.76 -21.11 -8.83
N ARG A 470 -14.65 -20.97 -7.84
CA ARG A 470 -15.70 -19.94 -7.87
C ARG A 470 -15.11 -18.54 -7.97
N ARG A 471 -14.05 -18.24 -7.22
CA ARG A 471 -13.38 -16.94 -7.28
C ARG A 471 -12.64 -16.76 -8.61
N PHE A 472 -11.98 -17.81 -9.11
CA PHE A 472 -11.35 -17.78 -10.44
C PHE A 472 -12.35 -17.42 -11.55
N GLN A 473 -13.54 -18.02 -11.56
CA GLN A 473 -14.56 -17.73 -12.57
C GLN A 473 -15.07 -16.28 -12.48
N LEU A 474 -15.15 -15.72 -11.27
CA LEU A 474 -15.56 -14.33 -11.06
C LEU A 474 -14.50 -13.34 -11.58
N LEU A 475 -13.22 -13.70 -11.45
CA LEU A 475 -12.06 -12.83 -11.69
C LEU A 475 -11.14 -13.36 -12.80
N SER A 476 -11.68 -14.08 -13.78
CA SER A 476 -10.89 -14.79 -14.80
C SER A 476 -10.08 -13.87 -15.70
N ASN A 477 -10.43 -12.58 -15.75
CA ASN A 477 -9.69 -11.56 -16.48
C ASN A 477 -8.54 -10.95 -15.67
N ASP A 478 -8.45 -11.28 -14.39
CA ASP A 478 -7.48 -10.73 -13.43
C ASP A 478 -6.63 -11.82 -12.76
N MET A 479 -6.86 -13.11 -13.03
CA MET A 479 -6.19 -14.26 -12.40
C MET A 479 -5.57 -15.21 -13.43
N ASP A 480 -4.35 -15.68 -13.18
CA ASP A 480 -3.63 -16.60 -14.07
C ASP A 480 -3.98 -18.07 -13.79
N VAL A 481 -4.08 -18.45 -12.50
CA VAL A 481 -4.16 -19.86 -12.07
C VAL A 481 -5.34 -20.10 -11.14
N ASN A 482 -6.10 -21.17 -11.42
CA ASN A 482 -7.15 -21.70 -10.53
C ASN A 482 -6.60 -22.85 -9.66
N ALA A 483 -6.23 -22.57 -8.40
CA ALA A 483 -5.83 -23.61 -7.46
C ALA A 483 -7.03 -24.41 -6.90
N GLY A 484 -8.25 -23.88 -7.02
CA GLY A 484 -9.47 -24.53 -6.57
C GLY A 484 -9.76 -25.87 -7.26
N LYS A 485 -9.15 -26.15 -8.42
CA LYS A 485 -9.21 -27.47 -9.06
C LYS A 485 -8.71 -28.60 -8.14
N TYR A 486 -7.78 -28.30 -7.24
CA TYR A 486 -7.33 -29.26 -6.22
C TYR A 486 -8.46 -29.64 -5.26
N LEU A 487 -9.25 -28.66 -4.82
CA LEU A 487 -10.43 -28.89 -3.99
C LEU A 487 -11.50 -29.70 -4.73
N GLU A 488 -11.54 -29.62 -6.06
CA GLU A 488 -12.46 -30.36 -6.94
C GLU A 488 -11.96 -31.76 -7.33
N GLY A 489 -10.84 -32.21 -6.75
CA GLY A 489 -10.33 -33.57 -6.89
C GLY A 489 -9.20 -33.76 -7.91
N LYS A 490 -8.71 -32.69 -8.54
CA LYS A 490 -7.49 -32.77 -9.35
C LYS A 490 -6.28 -33.01 -8.44
N SER A 491 -5.37 -33.88 -8.83
CA SER A 491 -4.16 -34.14 -8.03
C SER A 491 -3.21 -32.93 -8.02
N MET A 492 -2.43 -32.81 -6.94
CA MET A 492 -1.43 -31.74 -6.84
C MET A 492 -0.34 -31.88 -7.92
N ASP A 493 0.05 -33.09 -8.28
CA ASP A 493 1.06 -33.33 -9.32
C ASP A 493 0.59 -32.86 -10.70
N GLU A 494 -0.65 -33.18 -11.09
CA GLU A 494 -1.21 -32.74 -12.37
C GLU A 494 -1.39 -31.21 -12.43
N LEU A 495 -1.87 -30.61 -11.33
CA LEU A 495 -2.07 -29.17 -11.26
C LEU A 495 -0.73 -28.43 -11.20
N GLY A 496 0.22 -28.93 -10.40
CA GLY A 496 1.58 -28.42 -10.27
C GLY A 496 2.31 -28.41 -11.60
N GLN A 497 2.24 -29.50 -12.37
CA GLN A 497 2.86 -29.57 -13.69
C GLN A 497 2.30 -28.51 -14.64
N GLU A 498 0.98 -28.30 -14.67
CA GLU A 498 0.36 -27.26 -15.51
C GLU A 498 0.88 -25.85 -15.16
N VAL A 499 0.98 -25.56 -13.87
CA VAL A 499 1.46 -24.24 -13.40
C VAL A 499 2.95 -24.07 -13.65
N PHE A 500 3.74 -25.12 -13.50
CA PHE A 500 5.18 -25.09 -13.80
C PHE A 500 5.45 -24.84 -15.28
N GLU A 501 4.68 -25.45 -16.19
CA GLU A 501 4.76 -25.15 -17.63
C GLU A 501 4.35 -23.71 -17.94
N LEU A 502 3.26 -23.23 -17.32
CA LEU A 502 2.84 -21.83 -17.46
C LEU A 502 3.93 -20.86 -16.99
N ALA A 503 4.61 -21.16 -15.88
CA ALA A 503 5.73 -20.38 -15.37
C ALA A 503 6.85 -20.24 -16.41
N ILE A 504 7.22 -21.34 -17.06
CA ILE A 504 8.26 -21.34 -18.09
C ILE A 504 7.82 -20.56 -19.34
N GLN A 505 6.54 -20.65 -19.72
CA GLN A 505 5.98 -19.87 -20.83
C GLN A 505 6.01 -18.36 -20.51
N ILE A 506 5.63 -17.98 -19.28
CA ILE A 506 5.65 -16.58 -18.83
C ILE A 506 7.09 -16.06 -18.78
N ALA A 507 8.02 -16.86 -18.24
CA ALA A 507 9.44 -16.52 -18.24
C ALA A 507 10.00 -16.31 -19.65
N SER A 508 9.50 -17.10 -20.61
CA SER A 508 9.86 -17.04 -22.03
C SER A 508 9.23 -15.88 -22.80
N GLY A 509 8.41 -15.04 -22.16
CA GLY A 509 7.86 -13.82 -22.75
C GLY A 509 6.33 -13.81 -22.92
N GLN A 510 5.62 -14.87 -22.52
CA GLN A 510 4.16 -14.78 -22.40
C GLN A 510 3.81 -13.78 -21.27
N GLN A 511 2.97 -12.80 -21.58
CA GLN A 511 2.48 -11.88 -20.55
C GLN A 511 1.49 -12.58 -19.62
N SER A 512 1.75 -12.49 -18.32
CA SER A 512 0.79 -12.78 -17.27
C SER A 512 -0.44 -11.88 -17.38
N VAL A 513 -1.53 -12.28 -16.76
CA VAL A 513 -2.73 -11.45 -16.64
C VAL A 513 -2.43 -10.14 -15.92
N GLY A 514 -1.53 -10.16 -14.93
CA GLY A 514 -1.06 -8.95 -14.25
C GLY A 514 -0.42 -7.91 -15.15
N GLU A 515 0.46 -8.35 -16.05
CA GLU A 515 1.10 -7.44 -17.01
C GLU A 515 0.08 -6.81 -17.99
N LYS A 516 -0.98 -7.55 -18.32
CA LYS A 516 -2.05 -7.06 -19.21
C LYS A 516 -3.00 -6.09 -18.52
N ALA A 517 -3.04 -6.06 -17.19
CA ALA A 517 -3.96 -5.21 -16.42
C ALA A 517 -3.62 -3.72 -16.53
N GLY A 518 -2.38 -3.37 -16.91
CA GLY A 518 -1.98 -1.98 -17.16
C GLY A 518 -1.78 -1.14 -15.89
N HIS A 519 -1.65 -1.77 -14.73
CA HIS A 519 -1.32 -1.10 -13.47
C HIS A 519 -0.28 -1.88 -12.66
N ALA A 520 0.60 -1.15 -11.98
CA ALA A 520 1.60 -1.69 -11.07
C ALA A 520 1.99 -0.62 -10.04
N GLN A 521 2.58 -1.04 -8.94
CA GLN A 521 3.02 -0.14 -7.86
C GLN A 521 4.31 -0.65 -7.23
N VAL A 522 5.05 0.25 -6.60
CA VAL A 522 6.23 -0.08 -5.80
C VAL A 522 6.04 0.51 -4.41
N GLN A 523 6.29 -0.30 -3.40
CA GLN A 523 6.32 0.14 -2.01
C GLN A 523 7.51 -0.54 -1.37
N ILE A 524 8.48 0.24 -0.87
CA ILE A 524 9.60 -0.31 -0.08
C ILE A 524 9.14 -0.37 1.38
N TRP A 525 9.64 -1.32 2.16
CA TRP A 525 9.32 -1.45 3.58
C TRP A 525 9.45 -0.11 4.31
N ARG A 526 8.30 0.42 4.76
CA ARG A 526 8.24 1.79 5.26
C ARG A 526 9.04 1.99 6.54
N ASN A 527 9.68 3.14 6.62
CA ASN A 527 10.42 3.59 7.77
C ASN A 527 9.52 3.59 9.03
N TRP A 528 9.94 2.87 10.06
CA TRP A 528 9.35 2.92 11.38
C TRP A 528 9.93 4.09 12.17
N GLN A 529 9.10 4.84 12.90
CA GLN A 529 9.53 6.05 13.60
C GLN A 529 10.11 5.77 15.00
N GLN A 530 9.74 4.65 15.64
CA GLN A 530 10.25 4.27 16.97
C GLN A 530 11.43 3.32 16.85
N ASN A 531 12.50 3.58 17.59
CA ASN A 531 13.66 2.67 17.70
C ASN A 531 13.69 1.90 19.03
N ASP A 532 12.79 2.21 19.94
CA ASP A 532 12.58 1.56 21.22
C ASP A 532 11.17 1.88 21.76
N ALA A 533 10.80 1.31 22.90
CA ALA A 533 9.50 1.53 23.54
C ALA A 533 9.45 2.75 24.50
N SER A 534 10.49 3.60 24.56
CA SER A 534 10.61 4.65 25.59
C SER A 534 9.53 5.74 25.49
N GLN A 535 9.06 6.04 24.27
CA GLN A 535 8.01 7.04 24.02
C GLN A 535 6.62 6.42 23.90
N LEU A 536 6.49 5.09 23.94
CA LEU A 536 5.25 4.39 23.59
C LEU A 536 4.07 4.85 24.47
N GLN A 537 4.25 4.93 25.79
CA GLN A 537 3.18 5.35 26.70
C GLN A 537 2.77 6.81 26.48
N THR A 538 3.72 7.70 26.18
CA THR A 538 3.42 9.10 25.85
C THR A 538 2.60 9.19 24.56
N LEU A 539 2.99 8.44 23.52
CA LEU A 539 2.34 8.47 22.22
C LEU A 539 0.93 7.83 22.24
N LEU A 540 0.75 6.75 23.01
CA LEU A 540 -0.57 6.11 23.19
C LEU A 540 -1.57 7.00 23.95
N HIS A 541 -1.09 7.96 24.73
CA HIS A 541 -1.90 8.83 25.57
C HIS A 541 -1.74 10.33 25.23
N ALA A 542 -1.35 10.63 23.99
CA ALA A 542 -1.26 12.01 23.51
C ALA A 542 -2.62 12.71 23.64
N PRO A 543 -2.66 13.96 24.16
CA PRO A 543 -3.91 14.68 24.36
C PRO A 543 -4.56 15.02 23.01
N ALA A 544 -5.87 14.82 22.91
CA ALA A 544 -6.60 15.20 21.72
C ALA A 544 -6.72 16.75 21.62
N PRO A 545 -6.53 17.34 20.43
CA PRO A 545 -6.79 18.75 20.21
C PRO A 545 -8.25 19.14 20.48
N SER A 546 -8.47 20.42 20.81
CA SER A 546 -9.78 20.91 21.26
C SER A 546 -10.83 21.06 20.14
N GLY A 547 -10.39 21.17 18.88
CA GLY A 547 -11.21 21.55 17.74
C GLY A 547 -11.54 23.05 17.65
N ALA A 548 -11.18 23.86 18.66
CA ALA A 548 -11.52 25.28 18.72
C ALA A 548 -10.43 26.16 18.05
N PRO A 549 -10.80 27.26 17.38
CA PRO A 549 -9.83 28.16 16.77
C PRO A 549 -8.96 28.84 17.81
N ILE A 550 -7.70 29.10 17.45
CA ILE A 550 -6.70 29.77 18.28
C ILE A 550 -6.93 31.29 18.22
N ALA A 551 -6.89 31.94 19.38
CA ALA A 551 -7.05 33.39 19.48
C ALA A 551 -5.87 34.15 18.89
N ILE A 552 -6.16 35.02 17.91
CA ILE A 552 -5.18 35.88 17.23
C ILE A 552 -5.33 37.34 17.66
N GLN A 553 -4.28 38.13 17.46
CA GLN A 553 -4.32 39.58 17.66
C GLN A 553 -5.25 40.23 16.65
N GLU A 554 -6.23 40.99 17.13
CA GLU A 554 -7.16 41.73 16.26
C GLU A 554 -6.44 42.86 15.52
N ASP A 555 -6.81 43.06 14.26
CA ASP A 555 -6.40 44.21 13.48
C ASP A 555 -7.62 44.79 12.74
N ALA A 556 -8.13 45.92 13.25
CA ALA A 556 -9.29 46.58 12.69
C ALA A 556 -9.05 47.10 11.26
N ALA A 557 -7.80 47.35 10.86
CA ALA A 557 -7.46 47.76 9.49
C ALA A 557 -7.54 46.59 8.50
N ALA A 558 -7.40 45.35 8.98
CA ALA A 558 -7.45 44.13 8.18
C ALA A 558 -8.89 43.77 7.70
N LEU A 559 -9.93 44.40 8.26
CA LEU A 559 -11.34 44.17 7.93
C LEU A 559 -11.82 44.89 6.66
N ALA A 560 -11.04 45.83 6.12
CA ALA A 560 -11.45 46.72 5.04
C ALA A 560 -10.87 46.35 3.66
N ASN A 561 -10.78 45.05 3.33
CA ASN A 561 -10.33 44.60 2.01
C ASN A 561 -11.51 44.42 1.04
N PRO A 562 -11.53 45.10 -0.13
CA PRO A 562 -12.64 45.02 -1.09
C PRO A 562 -12.62 43.78 -1.99
N ILE A 563 -11.62 42.89 -1.89
CA ILE A 563 -11.52 41.72 -2.76
C ILE A 563 -12.72 40.77 -2.55
N GLN A 564 -13.24 40.25 -3.65
CA GLN A 564 -14.37 39.32 -3.68
C GLN A 564 -14.07 38.11 -4.55
N PHE A 565 -14.63 36.96 -4.20
CA PHE A 565 -14.46 35.68 -4.88
C PHE A 565 -15.79 35.20 -5.44
N THR A 566 -15.74 34.55 -6.60
CA THR A 566 -16.89 33.87 -7.20
C THR A 566 -16.84 32.39 -6.86
N LEU A 567 -17.59 31.97 -5.86
CA LEU A 567 -17.71 30.57 -5.47
C LEU A 567 -18.96 29.92 -6.07
N THR A 568 -19.01 28.60 -5.98
CA THR A 568 -20.18 27.81 -6.28
C THR A 568 -20.98 27.56 -5.00
N ARG A 569 -22.29 27.83 -5.03
CA ARG A 569 -23.24 27.40 -4.01
C ARG A 569 -24.03 26.19 -4.49
N GLN A 570 -24.05 25.14 -3.67
CA GLN A 570 -24.92 23.98 -3.85
C GLN A 570 -25.51 23.58 -2.49
N ARG A 571 -26.84 23.65 -2.40
CA ARG A 571 -27.59 23.44 -1.15
C ARG A 571 -27.05 24.39 -0.06
N ASP A 572 -26.64 23.86 1.08
CA ASP A 572 -26.14 24.63 2.22
C ASP A 572 -24.61 24.86 2.17
N ARG A 573 -23.94 24.49 1.07
CA ARG A 573 -22.47 24.56 0.92
C ARG A 573 -22.05 25.63 -0.09
N GLN A 574 -20.94 26.30 0.22
CA GLN A 574 -20.20 27.17 -0.71
C GLN A 574 -18.78 26.63 -0.89
N SER A 575 -18.28 26.58 -2.13
CA SER A 575 -16.96 26.06 -2.44
C SER A 575 -16.36 26.62 -3.73
N SER A 576 -15.03 26.62 -3.82
CA SER A 576 -14.29 27.02 -5.04
C SER A 576 -14.32 25.99 -6.17
N GLY A 577 -14.67 24.74 -5.87
CA GLY A 577 -14.76 23.66 -6.85
C GLY A 577 -15.83 22.63 -6.51
N ASN A 578 -16.19 21.85 -7.53
CA ASN A 578 -17.08 20.69 -7.41
C ASN A 578 -16.36 19.46 -7.97
N ILE A 579 -15.96 18.53 -7.11
CA ILE A 579 -15.13 17.38 -7.48
C ILE A 579 -15.96 16.10 -7.42
N GLY A 580 -15.81 15.26 -8.44
CA GLY A 580 -16.16 13.84 -8.38
C GLY A 580 -14.99 13.06 -7.78
N LEU A 581 -15.12 12.61 -6.55
CA LEU A 581 -14.04 11.99 -5.79
C LEU A 581 -14.19 10.46 -5.78
N ILE A 582 -13.11 9.75 -6.12
CA ILE A 582 -12.96 8.33 -5.81
C ILE A 582 -11.93 8.18 -4.69
N VAL A 583 -12.37 7.66 -3.55
CA VAL A 583 -11.51 7.37 -2.41
C VAL A 583 -11.24 5.86 -2.38
N PRO A 584 -10.05 5.40 -2.78
CA PRO A 584 -9.68 4.01 -2.58
C PRO A 584 -9.53 3.73 -1.08
N THR A 585 -9.95 2.56 -0.61
CA THR A 585 -9.75 2.19 0.81
C THR A 585 -8.46 1.40 1.06
N SER A 586 -7.73 1.09 -0.02
CA SER A 586 -6.50 0.32 0.02
C SER A 586 -5.58 0.66 -1.16
N LEU A 587 -4.30 0.35 -0.99
CA LEU A 587 -3.29 0.54 -2.02
C LEU A 587 -3.63 -0.19 -3.32
N CYS A 588 -4.19 -1.41 -3.25
CA CYS A 588 -4.55 -2.19 -4.43
C CYS A 588 -5.65 -1.52 -5.26
N ALA A 589 -6.57 -0.81 -4.60
CA ALA A 589 -7.63 -0.05 -5.28
C ALA A 589 -7.15 1.29 -5.86
N GLY A 590 -6.02 1.83 -5.38
CA GLY A 590 -5.54 3.17 -5.74
C GLY A 590 -5.30 3.39 -7.23
N GLN A 591 -4.59 2.46 -7.89
CA GLN A 591 -4.33 2.59 -9.33
C GLN A 591 -5.60 2.40 -10.18
N VAL A 592 -6.49 1.48 -9.78
CA VAL A 592 -7.78 1.29 -10.46
C VAL A 592 -8.65 2.55 -10.35
N ALA A 593 -8.68 3.18 -9.17
CA ALA A 593 -9.34 4.48 -8.99
C ALA A 593 -8.75 5.54 -9.94
N GLY A 594 -7.42 5.63 -10.03
CA GLY A 594 -6.73 6.54 -10.96
C GLY A 594 -7.06 6.29 -12.43
N MET A 595 -7.13 5.02 -12.85
CA MET A 595 -7.54 4.63 -14.21
C MET A 595 -8.98 5.07 -14.53
N ILE A 596 -9.90 4.87 -13.58
CA ILE A 596 -11.31 5.28 -13.74
C ILE A 596 -11.41 6.81 -13.86
N THR A 597 -10.77 7.56 -12.96
CA THR A 597 -10.82 9.03 -13.01
C THR A 597 -10.15 9.60 -14.25
N LYS A 598 -9.06 8.98 -14.73
CA LYS A 598 -8.42 9.36 -15.99
C LYS A 598 -9.40 9.25 -17.16
N ARG A 599 -10.09 8.12 -17.29
CA ARG A 599 -11.10 7.93 -18.36
C ARG A 599 -12.27 8.90 -18.25
N LEU A 600 -12.81 9.11 -17.04
CA LEU A 600 -13.91 10.06 -16.82
C LEU A 600 -13.52 11.49 -17.23
N ASN A 601 -12.30 11.93 -16.89
CA ASN A 601 -11.78 13.24 -17.28
C ASN A 601 -11.53 13.33 -18.80
N GLU A 602 -10.94 12.30 -19.42
CA GLU A 602 -10.71 12.26 -20.88
C GLU A 602 -12.02 12.28 -21.68
N GLN A 603 -13.08 11.68 -21.16
CA GLN A 603 -14.43 11.71 -21.75
C GLN A 603 -15.15 13.05 -21.54
N GLY A 604 -14.61 13.95 -20.72
CA GLY A 604 -15.27 15.21 -20.36
C GLY A 604 -16.58 15.02 -19.57
N ALA A 605 -16.70 13.92 -18.82
CA ALA A 605 -17.90 13.65 -18.04
C ALA A 605 -18.15 14.78 -17.03
N GLY A 606 -19.39 15.30 -16.98
CA GLY A 606 -19.77 16.32 -16.00
C GLY A 606 -19.08 17.68 -16.15
N GLN A 607 -18.46 18.02 -17.28
CA GLN A 607 -17.78 19.32 -17.49
C GLN A 607 -18.66 20.56 -17.24
N SER A 608 -19.99 20.43 -17.28
CA SER A 608 -20.95 21.50 -16.91
C SER A 608 -21.12 21.70 -15.40
N ASP A 609 -20.87 20.66 -14.60
CA ASP A 609 -21.31 20.56 -13.21
C ASP A 609 -20.15 20.34 -12.22
N LEU A 610 -19.07 19.70 -12.69
CA LEU A 610 -17.87 19.36 -11.94
C LEU A 610 -16.63 20.06 -12.54
N SER A 611 -15.71 20.42 -11.65
CA SER A 611 -14.35 20.88 -11.97
C SER A 611 -13.45 19.74 -12.46
N GLY A 612 -13.81 18.49 -12.16
CA GLY A 612 -13.10 17.28 -12.61
C GLY A 612 -13.28 16.11 -11.65
N PHE A 613 -12.72 14.97 -12.03
CA PHE A 613 -12.63 13.77 -11.19
C PHE A 613 -11.24 13.60 -10.60
N VAL A 614 -11.17 13.24 -9.33
CA VAL A 614 -9.91 13.03 -8.60
C VAL A 614 -9.96 11.67 -7.90
N ALA A 615 -8.86 10.92 -8.00
CA ALA A 615 -8.62 9.73 -7.20
C ALA A 615 -7.49 10.02 -6.20
N LEU A 616 -7.68 9.65 -4.94
CA LEU A 616 -6.65 9.79 -3.90
C LEU A 616 -5.89 8.48 -3.71
N ALA A 617 -5.13 8.10 -4.75
CA ALA A 617 -4.32 6.89 -4.70
C ALA A 617 -3.22 7.02 -3.63
N HIS A 618 -3.16 6.05 -2.72
CA HIS A 618 -2.21 6.00 -1.61
C HIS A 618 -1.67 4.58 -1.41
N THR A 619 -0.71 4.42 -0.49
CA THR A 619 -0.05 3.13 -0.21
C THR A 619 -0.48 2.48 1.11
N GLU A 620 -1.48 3.07 1.78
CA GLU A 620 -2.06 2.56 3.03
C GLU A 620 -3.32 1.68 2.83
N GLY A 621 -3.90 1.19 3.92
CA GLY A 621 -5.12 0.39 3.97
C GLY A 621 -4.89 -1.14 3.98
N CYS A 622 -3.74 -1.60 3.48
CA CYS A 622 -3.27 -2.99 3.61
C CYS A 622 -2.08 -3.07 4.57
N GLY A 623 -1.97 -4.14 5.37
CA GLY A 623 -0.77 -4.46 6.16
C GLY A 623 -0.27 -3.36 7.11
N ALA A 624 -1.14 -2.42 7.52
CA ALA A 624 -0.80 -1.40 8.50
C ALA A 624 -1.19 -1.88 9.91
N SER A 625 -0.34 -1.59 10.89
CA SER A 625 -0.64 -1.82 12.31
C SER A 625 -1.98 -1.18 12.69
N GLY A 626 -2.75 -1.84 13.57
CA GLY A 626 -4.01 -1.30 14.07
C GLY A 626 -3.85 -0.09 14.98
N GLY A 627 -4.97 0.34 15.58
CA GLY A 627 -4.96 1.39 16.60
C GLY A 627 -4.84 2.80 16.03
N THR A 628 -3.79 3.53 16.43
CA THR A 628 -3.64 4.95 16.11
C THR A 628 -3.40 5.21 14.62
N ALA A 629 -2.61 4.38 13.94
CA ALA A 629 -2.37 4.50 12.49
C ALA A 629 -3.67 4.29 11.68
N GLU A 630 -4.48 3.29 12.05
CA GLU A 630 -5.77 3.00 11.42
C GLU A 630 -6.81 4.11 11.67
N SER A 631 -6.81 4.69 12.87
CA SER A 631 -7.68 5.83 13.23
C SER A 631 -7.27 7.10 12.49
N LEU A 632 -5.97 7.35 12.35
CA LEU A 632 -5.42 8.48 11.61
C LEU A 632 -5.74 8.37 10.11
N PHE A 633 -5.60 7.18 9.53
CA PHE A 633 -6.01 6.88 8.16
C PHE A 633 -7.50 7.21 7.96
N ALA A 634 -8.38 6.64 8.79
CA ALA A 634 -9.82 6.83 8.69
C ALA A 634 -10.22 8.30 8.81
N ARG A 635 -9.66 9.02 9.79
CA ARG A 635 -9.92 10.45 10.00
C ARG A 635 -9.53 11.28 8.78
N THR A 636 -8.33 11.04 8.22
CA THR A 636 -7.85 11.75 7.04
C THR A 636 -8.76 11.51 5.83
N MET A 637 -9.14 10.25 5.56
CA MET A 637 -10.06 9.92 4.47
C MET A 637 -11.44 10.56 4.67
N ILE A 638 -11.98 10.56 5.89
CA ILE A 638 -13.25 11.23 6.20
C ILE A 638 -13.13 12.75 6.00
N GLY A 639 -11.99 13.36 6.33
CA GLY A 639 -11.70 14.76 6.03
C GLY A 639 -11.85 15.09 4.54
N TYR A 640 -11.32 14.23 3.66
CA TYR A 640 -11.53 14.33 2.21
C TYR A 640 -12.98 14.10 1.79
N ILE A 641 -13.63 13.04 2.29
CA ILE A 641 -15.03 12.71 1.95
C ILE A 641 -15.96 13.87 2.29
N THR A 642 -15.70 14.57 3.40
CA THR A 642 -16.47 15.72 3.89
C THR A 642 -15.95 17.06 3.40
N HIS A 643 -14.92 17.07 2.55
CA HIS A 643 -14.29 18.30 2.09
C HIS A 643 -15.30 19.20 1.34
N PRO A 644 -15.27 20.52 1.54
CA PRO A 644 -16.24 21.43 0.91
C PRO A 644 -16.20 21.44 -0.62
N MET A 645 -15.22 20.83 -1.28
CA MET A 645 -15.17 20.73 -2.74
C MET A 645 -15.80 19.44 -3.29
N VAL A 646 -16.08 18.42 -2.46
CA VAL A 646 -16.56 17.10 -2.93
C VAL A 646 -18.07 17.10 -3.16
N GLU A 647 -18.52 17.01 -4.41
CA GLU A 647 -19.96 16.96 -4.71
C GLU A 647 -20.49 15.52 -4.78
N HIS A 648 -19.71 14.64 -5.41
CA HIS A 648 -20.01 13.21 -5.49
C HIS A 648 -18.79 12.43 -5.02
N CYS A 649 -18.99 11.47 -4.12
CA CYS A 649 -17.92 10.65 -3.60
C CYS A 649 -18.27 9.18 -3.66
N LEU A 650 -17.34 8.37 -4.16
CA LEU A 650 -17.44 6.92 -4.18
C LEU A 650 -16.25 6.32 -3.43
N LEU A 651 -16.54 5.39 -2.53
CA LEU A 651 -15.53 4.54 -1.90
C LEU A 651 -15.29 3.31 -2.78
N LEU A 652 -14.04 3.11 -3.17
CA LEU A 652 -13.61 1.95 -3.94
C LEU A 652 -12.75 1.05 -3.05
N GLU A 653 -13.31 -0.07 -2.66
CA GLU A 653 -12.58 -1.10 -1.95
C GLU A 653 -11.98 -2.10 -2.92
N HIS A 654 -10.94 -2.79 -2.49
CA HIS A 654 -10.44 -3.94 -3.22
C HIS A 654 -11.13 -5.20 -2.70
N GLY A 655 -11.20 -5.38 -1.38
CA GLY A 655 -12.03 -6.36 -0.66
C GLY A 655 -11.28 -7.24 0.34
N CYS A 656 -9.94 -7.18 0.40
CA CYS A 656 -9.11 -8.01 1.29
C CYS A 656 -8.24 -7.22 2.28
N GLU A 657 -8.24 -5.89 2.15
CA GLU A 657 -7.65 -4.93 3.08
C GLU A 657 -8.29 -4.97 4.46
N LYS A 658 -7.71 -4.26 5.43
CA LYS A 658 -8.31 -4.15 6.77
C LYS A 658 -9.45 -3.13 6.80
N THR A 659 -9.30 -2.03 6.07
CA THR A 659 -10.15 -0.84 6.09
C THR A 659 -11.24 -0.83 5.00
N HIS A 660 -12.00 -1.93 4.88
CA HIS A 660 -13.09 -2.11 3.88
C HIS A 660 -14.16 -0.98 3.92
N ASN A 661 -15.05 -0.95 2.92
CA ASN A 661 -16.15 0.03 2.84
C ASN A 661 -17.03 0.06 4.10
N ASP A 662 -17.30 -1.10 4.70
CA ASP A 662 -18.11 -1.19 5.93
C ASP A 662 -17.38 -0.60 7.15
N TYR A 663 -16.05 -0.75 7.22
CA TYR A 663 -15.24 -0.10 8.25
C TYR A 663 -15.34 1.42 8.13
N MET A 664 -15.13 1.96 6.92
CA MET A 664 -15.24 3.40 6.67
C MET A 664 -16.64 3.92 6.99
N ARG A 665 -17.70 3.16 6.66
CA ARG A 665 -19.09 3.51 7.03
C ARG A 665 -19.26 3.63 8.54
N HIS A 666 -18.78 2.64 9.29
CA HIS A 666 -18.81 2.69 10.75
C HIS A 666 -18.04 3.90 11.31
N GLN A 667 -16.85 4.20 10.78
CA GLN A 667 -16.07 5.37 11.22
C GLN A 667 -16.77 6.70 10.91
N MET A 668 -17.48 6.79 9.78
CA MET A 668 -18.32 7.94 9.45
C MET A 668 -19.51 8.08 10.41
N GLU A 669 -20.20 6.97 10.73
CA GLU A 669 -21.29 6.96 11.71
C GLU A 669 -20.82 7.46 13.09
N VAL A 670 -19.68 6.94 13.57
CA VAL A 670 -19.03 7.40 14.82
C VAL A 670 -18.68 8.88 14.78
N SER A 671 -18.27 9.38 13.61
CA SER A 671 -17.90 10.79 13.40
C SER A 671 -19.09 11.72 13.14
N GLY A 672 -20.31 11.18 13.06
CA GLY A 672 -21.53 11.94 12.74
C GLY A 672 -21.66 12.36 11.27
N VAL A 673 -20.98 11.65 10.36
CA VAL A 673 -20.98 11.90 8.91
C VAL A 673 -22.01 11.00 8.22
N ASP A 674 -22.91 11.60 7.45
CA ASP A 674 -23.93 10.88 6.69
C ASP A 674 -23.34 10.15 5.47
N ALA A 675 -23.21 8.83 5.60
CA ALA A 675 -22.65 7.95 4.58
C ALA A 675 -23.67 7.53 3.48
N SER A 676 -24.95 7.93 3.59
CA SER A 676 -26.02 7.51 2.67
C SER A 676 -25.88 8.08 1.26
N ARG A 677 -25.11 9.18 1.11
CA ARG A 677 -24.88 9.87 -0.15
C ARG A 677 -23.71 9.29 -0.97
N LEU A 678 -22.95 8.36 -0.40
CA LEU A 678 -21.75 7.80 -1.03
C LEU A 678 -22.07 6.66 -1.99
N GLY A 679 -21.27 6.56 -3.04
CA GLY A 679 -21.16 5.36 -3.85
C GLY A 679 -20.25 4.33 -3.18
N TYR A 680 -20.51 3.05 -3.44
CA TYR A 680 -19.68 1.94 -2.96
C TYR A 680 -19.45 0.94 -4.07
N ALA A 681 -18.19 0.59 -4.30
CA ALA A 681 -17.78 -0.43 -5.24
C ALA A 681 -16.64 -1.27 -4.66
N SER A 682 -16.50 -2.50 -5.16
CA SER A 682 -15.55 -3.50 -4.67
C SER A 682 -14.96 -4.26 -5.84
N ILE A 683 -13.65 -4.16 -6.07
CA ILE A 683 -13.00 -4.80 -7.21
C ILE A 683 -13.22 -6.32 -7.17
N GLN A 684 -13.03 -6.95 -6.02
CA GLN A 684 -13.09 -8.40 -5.87
C GLN A 684 -14.52 -8.97 -5.82
N LEU A 685 -15.50 -8.17 -5.38
CA LEU A 685 -16.90 -8.60 -5.30
C LEU A 685 -17.69 -8.26 -6.57
N ASP A 686 -17.35 -7.18 -7.27
CA ASP A 686 -18.03 -6.73 -8.49
C ASP A 686 -17.47 -7.38 -9.77
N GLY A 687 -16.52 -8.31 -9.64
CA GLY A 687 -16.06 -9.16 -10.72
C GLY A 687 -14.89 -8.61 -11.54
N GLY A 688 -13.96 -7.93 -10.87
CA GLY A 688 -12.68 -7.54 -11.44
C GLY A 688 -12.62 -6.10 -11.94
N ILE A 689 -11.45 -5.72 -12.46
CA ILE A 689 -11.12 -4.32 -12.79
C ILE A 689 -12.07 -3.74 -13.84
N ALA A 690 -12.41 -4.52 -14.88
CA ALA A 690 -13.28 -4.06 -15.96
C ALA A 690 -14.73 -3.83 -15.50
N LYS A 691 -15.31 -4.77 -14.76
CA LYS A 691 -16.72 -4.68 -14.32
C LYS A 691 -16.92 -3.60 -13.25
N VAL A 692 -15.98 -3.49 -12.31
CA VAL A 692 -16.07 -2.44 -11.28
C VAL A 692 -15.88 -1.05 -11.89
N SER A 693 -15.02 -0.93 -12.90
CA SER A 693 -14.88 0.29 -13.69
C SER A 693 -16.19 0.76 -14.31
N GLU A 694 -16.87 -0.14 -15.04
CA GLU A 694 -18.17 0.14 -15.66
C GLU A 694 -19.23 0.53 -14.62
N LYS A 695 -19.26 -0.18 -13.47
CA LYS A 695 -20.17 0.13 -12.36
C LYS A 695 -19.94 1.52 -11.79
N VAL A 696 -18.69 1.91 -11.56
CA VAL A 696 -18.33 3.22 -11.02
C VAL A 696 -18.67 4.34 -12.01
N GLU A 697 -18.35 4.16 -13.30
CA GLU A 697 -18.68 5.11 -14.36
C GLU A 697 -20.20 5.31 -14.48
N ALA A 698 -20.98 4.23 -14.45
CA ALA A 698 -22.44 4.28 -14.45
C ALA A 698 -22.99 5.02 -13.21
N TRP A 699 -22.42 4.78 -12.03
CA TRP A 699 -22.83 5.47 -10.81
C TRP A 699 -22.62 6.99 -10.91
N PHE A 700 -21.47 7.44 -11.42
CA PHE A 700 -21.25 8.88 -11.62
C PHE A 700 -22.17 9.47 -12.69
N ALA A 701 -22.42 8.74 -13.78
CA ALA A 701 -23.38 9.19 -14.81
C ALA A 701 -24.79 9.40 -14.22
N ASP A 702 -25.26 8.49 -13.37
CA ASP A 702 -26.55 8.61 -12.68
C ASP A 702 -26.60 9.80 -11.71
N ARG A 703 -25.51 10.06 -10.98
CA ARG A 703 -25.42 11.22 -10.07
C ARG A 703 -25.46 12.54 -10.83
N LEU A 704 -24.70 12.63 -11.92
CA LEU A 704 -24.65 13.81 -12.78
C LEU A 704 -26.00 14.09 -13.44
N ALA A 705 -26.71 13.06 -13.90
CA ALA A 705 -28.05 13.21 -14.47
C ALA A 705 -29.10 13.73 -13.46
N ALA A 706 -28.87 13.52 -12.15
CA ALA A 706 -29.73 13.98 -11.07
C ALA A 706 -29.29 15.33 -10.46
N ALA A 707 -28.21 15.94 -10.95
CA ALA A 707 -27.63 17.14 -10.37
C ALA A 707 -28.55 18.36 -10.51
N SER A 708 -28.53 19.23 -9.49
CA SER A 708 -29.22 20.52 -9.53
C SER A 708 -28.31 21.60 -10.13
N PRO A 709 -28.87 22.66 -10.74
CA PRO A 709 -28.07 23.73 -11.33
C PRO A 709 -27.09 24.33 -10.33
N VAL A 710 -25.86 24.54 -10.79
CA VAL A 710 -24.79 25.24 -10.06
C VAL A 710 -25.13 26.72 -9.97
N GLU A 711 -25.21 27.27 -8.75
CA GLU A 711 -25.36 28.71 -8.56
C GLU A 711 -23.99 29.35 -8.28
N LYS A 712 -23.66 30.45 -8.96
CA LYS A 712 -22.48 31.25 -8.65
C LYS A 712 -22.83 32.33 -7.62
N VAL A 713 -22.05 32.41 -6.56
CA VAL A 713 -22.22 33.39 -5.48
C VAL A 713 -20.95 34.19 -5.30
N THR A 714 -21.11 35.49 -5.01
CA THR A 714 -20.00 36.37 -4.68
C THR A 714 -19.86 36.44 -3.17
N VAL A 715 -18.65 36.18 -2.66
CA VAL A 715 -18.30 36.21 -1.24
C VAL A 715 -17.06 37.06 -1.03
N GLY A 716 -16.89 37.63 0.17
CA GLY A 716 -15.65 38.28 0.58
C GLY A 716 -14.63 37.28 1.14
N LEU A 717 -13.73 37.77 1.97
CA LEU A 717 -12.69 36.97 2.64
C LEU A 717 -13.27 35.92 3.60
N GLU A 718 -14.51 36.07 4.07
CA GLU A 718 -15.21 35.10 4.91
C GLU A 718 -15.40 33.74 4.24
N GLY A 719 -15.41 33.70 2.90
CA GLY A 719 -15.52 32.47 2.11
C GLY A 719 -14.19 31.75 1.89
N LEU A 720 -13.06 32.34 2.28
CA LEU A 720 -11.74 31.74 2.05
C LEU A 720 -11.40 30.67 3.08
N ARG A 721 -10.80 29.59 2.58
CA ARG A 721 -10.29 28.47 3.37
C ARG A 721 -8.88 28.15 2.87
N ILE A 722 -7.85 28.66 3.54
CA ILE A 722 -6.46 28.55 3.06
C ILE A 722 -5.59 27.72 4.00
N GLY A 723 -4.70 26.93 3.42
CA GLY A 723 -3.58 26.31 4.13
C GLY A 723 -2.29 27.09 3.86
N ILE A 724 -1.42 27.25 4.86
CA ILE A 724 -0.10 27.88 4.65
C ILE A 724 1.00 26.92 5.12
N VAL A 725 1.92 26.60 4.22
CA VAL A 725 3.11 25.78 4.49
C VAL A 725 4.37 26.54 4.10
N SER A 726 5.49 26.18 4.72
CA SER A 726 6.78 26.81 4.41
C SER A 726 7.90 25.77 4.44
N ASP A 727 8.89 25.97 3.59
CA ASP A 727 10.16 25.23 3.59
C ASP A 727 11.34 26.20 3.61
N GLY A 728 12.39 25.89 4.37
CA GLY A 728 13.58 26.73 4.50
C GLY A 728 13.42 27.95 5.43
N LEU A 729 14.35 28.91 5.29
CA LEU A 729 14.36 30.14 6.09
C LEU A 729 13.26 31.10 5.64
N ILE A 730 12.65 31.78 6.61
CA ILE A 730 11.57 32.75 6.38
C ILE A 730 12.12 34.13 6.77
N SER A 731 12.04 35.08 5.84
CA SER A 731 12.42 36.48 6.10
C SER A 731 11.40 37.15 7.02
N ASP A 732 11.85 38.17 7.76
CA ASP A 732 10.95 38.93 8.65
C ASP A 732 9.78 39.54 7.86
N ASP A 733 10.06 40.11 6.69
CA ASP A 733 9.04 40.64 5.78
C ASP A 733 8.00 39.56 5.38
N ALA A 734 8.44 38.35 5.00
CA ALA A 734 7.51 37.29 4.62
C ALA A 734 6.67 36.82 5.81
N GLY A 735 7.27 36.70 7.00
CA GLY A 735 6.59 36.34 8.23
C GLY A 735 5.52 37.36 8.63
N GLU A 736 5.86 38.65 8.60
CA GLU A 736 4.92 39.74 8.91
C GLU A 736 3.75 39.79 7.94
N GLN A 737 4.00 39.63 6.64
CA GLN A 737 2.95 39.71 5.62
C GLN A 737 2.04 38.48 5.63
N LEU A 738 2.54 37.28 5.93
CA LEU A 738 1.69 36.11 6.13
C LEU A 738 0.86 36.21 7.42
N ALA A 739 1.38 36.86 8.46
CA ALA A 739 0.59 37.17 9.65
C ALA A 739 -0.53 38.17 9.33
N ALA A 740 -0.24 39.22 8.55
CA ALA A 740 -1.23 40.18 8.07
C ALA A 740 -2.30 39.51 7.19
N LEU A 741 -1.90 38.65 6.25
CA LEU A 741 -2.81 37.83 5.45
C LEU A 741 -3.75 36.99 6.32
N THR A 742 -3.19 36.34 7.34
CA THR A 742 -3.96 35.51 8.27
C THR A 742 -4.98 36.36 9.04
N LYS A 743 -4.60 37.53 9.54
CA LYS A 743 -5.50 38.45 10.24
C LYS A 743 -6.65 38.95 9.35
N MET A 744 -6.38 39.28 8.09
CA MET A 744 -7.42 39.72 7.14
C MET A 744 -8.47 38.63 6.94
N ILE A 745 -8.04 37.39 6.69
CA ILE A 745 -8.96 36.27 6.41
C ILE A 745 -9.74 35.88 7.66
N VAL A 746 -9.05 35.67 8.78
CA VAL A 746 -9.69 35.25 10.04
C VAL A 746 -10.59 36.34 10.60
N GLY A 747 -10.17 37.62 10.52
CA GLY A 747 -10.99 38.75 10.95
C GLY A 747 -12.29 38.89 10.16
N ALA A 748 -12.28 38.52 8.88
CA ALA A 748 -13.50 38.46 8.06
C ALA A 748 -14.38 37.23 8.35
N GLY A 749 -13.87 36.20 9.04
CA GLY A 749 -14.58 34.96 9.33
C GLY A 749 -14.18 33.77 8.44
N GLY A 750 -13.09 33.88 7.69
CA GLY A 750 -12.51 32.79 6.91
C GLY A 750 -11.67 31.81 7.75
N LEU A 751 -11.18 30.76 7.09
CA LEU A 751 -10.37 29.70 7.69
C LEU A 751 -8.91 29.80 7.23
N VAL A 752 -7.98 29.75 8.18
CA VAL A 752 -6.54 29.62 7.93
C VAL A 752 -6.00 28.46 8.76
N VAL A 753 -5.35 27.50 8.12
CA VAL A 753 -4.74 26.35 8.79
C VAL A 753 -3.23 26.31 8.50
N VAL A 754 -2.43 26.18 9.56
CA VAL A 754 -0.97 26.04 9.48
C VAL A 754 -0.56 24.71 10.11
N PRO A 755 0.25 23.87 9.45
CA PRO A 755 0.79 22.66 10.08
C PRO A 755 1.75 23.00 11.22
N GLU A 756 1.74 22.20 12.28
CA GLU A 756 2.61 22.35 13.45
C GLU A 756 4.11 22.34 13.10
N ASN A 757 4.53 21.49 12.15
CA ASN A 757 5.92 21.43 11.68
C ASN A 757 6.31 22.56 10.69
N SER A 758 5.42 23.51 10.40
CA SER A 758 5.71 24.62 9.50
C SER A 758 6.72 25.58 10.14
N GLY A 759 7.81 25.87 9.43
CA GLY A 759 8.81 26.87 9.83
C GLY A 759 8.20 28.25 10.13
N LEU A 760 7.03 28.54 9.56
CA LEU A 760 6.27 29.76 9.80
C LEU A 760 5.92 29.97 11.28
N LEU A 761 5.58 28.91 12.02
CA LEU A 761 5.27 29.01 13.45
C LEU A 761 6.51 29.28 14.31
N ALA A 762 7.70 28.92 13.82
CA ALA A 762 8.96 29.22 14.47
C ALA A 762 9.48 30.64 14.13
N ALA A 763 8.99 31.26 13.06
CA ALA A 763 9.37 32.62 12.67
C ALA A 763 8.75 33.65 13.63
N ALA A 764 9.60 34.37 14.38
CA ALA A 764 9.15 35.38 15.34
C ALA A 764 8.28 36.47 14.68
N ALA A 765 8.66 36.89 13.46
CA ALA A 765 7.92 37.84 12.64
C ALA A 765 6.48 37.40 12.32
N PHE A 766 6.20 36.10 12.23
CA PHE A 766 4.83 35.60 12.08
C PHE A 766 4.13 35.45 13.43
N SER A 767 4.73 34.66 14.34
CA SER A 767 4.09 34.25 15.58
C SER A 767 3.84 35.42 16.55
N GLN A 768 4.77 36.38 16.68
CA GLN A 768 4.60 37.54 17.57
C GLN A 768 3.62 38.56 17.01
N HIS A 769 3.46 38.64 15.69
CA HIS A 769 2.48 39.52 15.07
C HIS A 769 1.09 38.89 15.02
N LEU A 770 0.97 37.56 14.97
CA LEU A 770 -0.32 36.88 14.87
C LEU A 770 -0.90 36.46 16.22
N LEU A 771 -0.14 35.78 17.07
CA LEU A 771 -0.68 35.06 18.23
C LEU A 771 -0.86 35.97 19.44
N THR A 772 -1.91 35.73 20.22
CA THR A 772 -2.11 36.40 21.53
C THR A 772 -1.24 35.82 22.65
N ALA A 773 -0.80 34.57 22.49
CA ALA A 773 0.07 33.86 23.42
C ALA A 773 1.41 33.51 22.74
N PRO A 774 2.52 33.45 23.50
CA PRO A 774 3.85 33.17 22.94
C PRO A 774 3.99 31.78 22.28
N GLN A 775 3.15 30.82 22.69
CA GLN A 775 3.12 29.47 22.14
C GLN A 775 1.67 29.00 22.03
N ALA A 776 1.30 28.49 20.87
CA ALA A 776 0.01 27.86 20.62
C ALA A 776 0.21 26.37 20.33
N GLN A 777 -0.61 25.53 20.96
CA GLN A 777 -0.64 24.09 20.69
C GLN A 777 -1.54 23.81 19.49
N PRO A 778 -1.39 22.65 18.82
CA PRO A 778 -2.33 22.21 17.80
C PRO A 778 -3.78 22.28 18.29
N SER A 779 -4.62 22.91 17.48
CA SER A 779 -6.05 23.05 17.75
C SER A 779 -6.90 21.94 17.14
N ILE A 780 -6.40 21.29 16.08
CA ILE A 780 -7.06 20.21 15.35
C ILE A 780 -6.08 19.08 15.10
N ALA A 781 -6.57 17.84 15.08
CA ALA A 781 -5.74 16.68 14.81
C ALA A 781 -5.36 16.59 13.33
N TYR A 782 -4.31 15.82 13.02
CA TYR A 782 -3.92 15.56 11.63
C TYR A 782 -5.10 15.00 10.82
N GLY A 783 -5.42 15.67 9.71
CA GLY A 783 -6.50 15.29 8.79
C GLY A 783 -7.92 15.49 9.33
N GLU A 784 -8.07 16.16 10.48
CA GLU A 784 -9.38 16.48 11.05
C GLU A 784 -10.04 17.65 10.31
N HIS A 785 -11.28 17.47 9.86
CA HIS A 785 -12.06 18.53 9.23
C HIS A 785 -12.31 19.70 10.19
N ALA A 786 -11.90 20.91 9.82
CA ALA A 786 -12.09 22.13 10.59
C ALA A 786 -13.57 22.55 10.58
N ARG A 787 -14.25 22.32 11.70
CA ARG A 787 -15.69 22.58 11.87
C ARG A 787 -16.03 24.06 12.09
N GLN A 788 -15.06 24.85 12.54
CA GLN A 788 -15.20 26.28 12.80
C GLN A 788 -14.19 27.03 11.94
N SER A 789 -14.60 28.17 11.38
CA SER A 789 -13.66 29.10 10.76
C SER A 789 -12.81 29.79 11.84
N GLY A 790 -11.61 30.19 11.46
CA GLY A 790 -10.64 30.82 12.36
C GLY A 790 -9.21 30.44 12.02
N PHE A 791 -8.29 30.76 12.92
CA PHE A 791 -6.90 30.31 12.81
C PHE A 791 -6.74 28.97 13.53
N HIS A 792 -6.21 27.97 12.82
CA HIS A 792 -5.96 26.65 13.37
C HIS A 792 -4.51 26.22 13.14
N ILE A 793 -3.95 25.53 14.14
CA ILE A 793 -2.73 24.74 13.98
C ILE A 793 -3.15 23.27 13.91
N MET A 794 -2.68 22.55 12.88
CA MET A 794 -2.91 21.12 12.69
C MET A 794 -1.71 20.32 13.21
N GLU A 795 -1.96 19.27 14.00
CA GLU A 795 -0.91 18.32 14.40
C GLU A 795 -0.19 17.72 13.19
N THR A 796 1.11 17.46 13.32
CA THR A 796 1.91 16.85 12.25
C THR A 796 2.71 15.66 12.75
N PRO A 797 2.15 14.43 12.72
CA PRO A 797 2.85 13.22 13.13
C PRO A 797 3.80 12.69 12.03
N THR A 798 4.48 13.63 11.36
CA THR A 798 5.38 13.41 10.23
C THR A 798 6.24 14.65 10.00
N THR A 799 7.41 14.45 9.41
CA THR A 799 8.27 15.54 8.90
C THR A 799 8.24 15.61 7.37
N HIS A 800 7.54 14.70 6.70
CA HIS A 800 7.46 14.65 5.24
C HIS A 800 6.42 15.67 4.73
N TRP A 801 6.79 16.53 3.78
CA TRP A 801 5.87 17.60 3.36
C TRP A 801 4.65 17.08 2.61
N VAL A 802 4.77 16.06 1.74
CA VAL A 802 3.59 15.51 1.02
C VAL A 802 2.57 14.96 2.01
N GLU A 803 3.04 14.27 3.05
CA GLU A 803 2.17 13.79 4.13
C GLU A 803 1.58 14.95 4.92
N THR A 804 2.37 15.98 5.22
CA THR A 804 1.90 17.18 5.92
C THR A 804 0.78 17.88 5.13
N VAL A 805 0.98 18.09 3.82
CA VAL A 805 0.00 18.71 2.92
C VAL A 805 -1.23 17.81 2.77
N THR A 806 -1.07 16.49 2.73
CA THR A 806 -2.18 15.54 2.68
C THR A 806 -3.11 15.68 3.89
N GLY A 807 -2.55 15.82 5.10
CA GLY A 807 -3.34 16.09 6.30
C GLY A 807 -3.96 17.49 6.27
N LEU A 808 -3.18 18.49 5.85
CA LEU A 808 -3.62 19.89 5.78
C LEU A 808 -4.84 20.05 4.88
N VAL A 809 -4.82 19.46 3.69
CA VAL A 809 -5.94 19.52 2.74
C VAL A 809 -7.18 18.81 3.30
N ALA A 810 -7.03 17.67 3.97
CA ALA A 810 -8.14 16.97 4.62
C ALA A 810 -8.87 17.82 5.68
N THR A 811 -8.25 18.90 6.20
CA THR A 811 -8.91 19.83 7.14
C THR A 811 -10.02 20.68 6.51
N GLY A 812 -10.14 20.69 5.18
CA GLY A 812 -11.15 21.49 4.48
C GLY A 812 -10.61 22.78 3.86
N VAL A 813 -9.30 22.92 3.69
CA VAL A 813 -8.70 24.07 2.97
C VAL A 813 -8.82 23.88 1.46
N GLU A 814 -9.18 24.93 0.75
CA GLU A 814 -9.46 24.88 -0.69
C GLU A 814 -8.29 25.38 -1.56
N ILE A 815 -7.27 25.99 -0.95
CA ILE A 815 -6.02 26.39 -1.60
C ILE A 815 -4.88 26.35 -0.59
N VAL A 816 -3.69 25.93 -1.02
CA VAL A 816 -2.48 25.94 -0.21
C VAL A 816 -1.49 26.97 -0.73
N ILE A 817 -0.97 27.80 0.17
CA ILE A 817 0.12 28.75 -0.09
C ILE A 817 1.41 28.13 0.44
N ALA A 818 2.37 27.88 -0.45
CA ALA A 818 3.66 27.29 -0.12
C ALA A 818 4.77 28.33 -0.24
N LEU A 819 5.27 28.83 0.89
CA LEU A 819 6.43 29.70 0.93
C LEU A 819 7.70 28.85 0.79
N ILE A 820 8.33 28.90 -0.38
CA ILE A 820 9.51 28.09 -0.68
C ILE A 820 10.80 28.89 -0.48
N GLY A 821 11.67 28.39 0.41
CA GLY A 821 12.98 28.97 0.71
C GLY A 821 14.16 28.16 0.16
N ASN A 822 13.96 26.89 -0.18
CA ASN A 822 15.02 26.03 -0.71
C ASN A 822 14.71 25.54 -2.14
N ARG A 823 13.62 24.76 -2.30
CA ARG A 823 13.19 24.25 -3.61
C ARG A 823 11.66 24.19 -3.72
N PRO A 824 11.11 24.18 -4.94
CA PRO A 824 9.68 23.96 -5.15
C PRO A 824 9.22 22.61 -4.58
N MET A 825 8.00 22.58 -4.04
CA MET A 825 7.42 21.40 -3.40
C MET A 825 6.52 20.63 -4.38
N GLN A 826 6.42 19.30 -4.21
CA GLN A 826 5.40 18.52 -4.90
C GLN A 826 4.01 19.03 -4.52
N THR A 827 3.15 19.20 -5.52
CA THR A 827 1.79 19.75 -5.35
C THR A 827 0.76 18.64 -5.06
N HIS A 828 -0.45 19.05 -4.70
CA HIS A 828 -1.51 18.13 -4.28
C HIS A 828 -2.51 17.84 -5.44
N PRO A 829 -3.01 16.59 -5.60
CA PRO A 829 -3.91 16.24 -6.71
C PRO A 829 -5.32 16.83 -6.59
N PHE A 830 -5.74 17.19 -5.38
CA PHE A 830 -7.12 17.55 -5.07
C PHE A 830 -7.35 19.05 -4.86
N VAL A 831 -6.34 19.77 -4.34
CA VAL A 831 -6.43 21.20 -4.01
C VAL A 831 -5.25 21.93 -4.65
N PRO A 832 -5.48 23.11 -5.27
CA PRO A 832 -4.41 23.88 -5.86
C PRO A 832 -3.40 24.36 -4.81
N MET A 833 -2.12 24.32 -5.16
CA MET A 833 -1.02 24.74 -4.30
C MET A 833 -0.14 25.75 -5.04
N LEU A 834 -0.05 26.96 -4.51
CA LEU A 834 0.74 28.07 -5.06
C LEU A 834 2.16 28.05 -4.51
N GLN A 835 3.16 28.03 -5.41
CA GLN A 835 4.57 28.16 -5.05
C GLN A 835 4.96 29.65 -5.01
N ILE A 836 5.29 30.17 -3.83
CA ILE A 836 5.64 31.59 -3.65
C ILE A 836 7.03 31.74 -3.02
N THR A 837 7.79 32.76 -3.43
CA THR A 837 9.12 33.00 -2.84
C THR A 837 9.56 34.46 -2.96
N SER A 838 10.33 34.92 -1.97
CA SER A 838 11.14 36.15 -2.04
C SER A 838 12.62 35.87 -2.35
N GLU A 839 13.03 34.59 -2.35
CA GLU A 839 14.43 34.19 -2.34
C GLU A 839 15.04 34.14 -3.74
N GLN A 840 16.04 34.99 -3.98
CA GLN A 840 16.73 35.06 -5.28
C GLN A 840 17.43 33.74 -5.65
N ALA A 841 17.92 33.00 -4.65
CA ALA A 841 18.58 31.71 -4.87
C ALA A 841 17.61 30.67 -5.48
N VAL A 842 16.34 30.68 -5.07
CA VAL A 842 15.30 29.81 -5.64
C VAL A 842 15.01 30.21 -7.08
N LEU A 843 14.87 31.51 -7.34
CA LEU A 843 14.56 32.03 -8.68
C LEU A 843 15.64 31.72 -9.72
N GLN A 844 16.92 31.72 -9.33
CA GLN A 844 18.02 31.39 -10.24
C GLN A 844 17.89 30.01 -10.88
N LYS A 845 17.25 29.06 -10.20
CA LYS A 845 17.11 27.66 -10.65
C LYS A 845 15.68 27.27 -11.02
N HIS A 846 14.69 27.86 -10.37
CA HIS A 846 13.30 27.39 -10.39
C HIS A 846 12.28 28.47 -10.77
N GLN A 847 12.68 29.55 -11.43
CA GLN A 847 11.76 30.63 -11.83
C GLN A 847 10.52 30.13 -12.60
N GLN A 848 10.67 29.07 -13.40
CA GLN A 848 9.57 28.49 -14.17
C GLN A 848 8.57 27.71 -13.30
N ASP A 849 8.94 27.31 -12.09
CA ASP A 849 8.11 26.53 -11.16
C ASP A 849 7.41 27.41 -10.11
N VAL A 850 7.82 28.68 -10.00
CA VAL A 850 7.26 29.68 -9.07
C VAL A 850 6.02 30.35 -9.66
N ASP A 851 4.92 30.35 -8.90
CA ASP A 851 3.68 31.03 -9.29
C ASP A 851 3.71 32.53 -8.97
N LEU A 852 4.29 32.93 -7.84
CA LEU A 852 4.40 34.33 -7.42
C LEU A 852 5.78 34.64 -6.85
N VAL A 853 6.41 35.69 -7.38
CA VAL A 853 7.65 36.25 -6.83
C VAL A 853 7.29 37.44 -5.94
N LEU A 854 7.54 37.30 -4.64
CA LEU A 854 7.35 38.37 -3.65
C LEU A 854 8.47 39.40 -3.82
N SER A 855 8.17 40.47 -4.54
CA SER A 855 9.11 41.55 -4.87
C SER A 855 8.45 42.91 -4.69
N GLY A 856 9.25 43.99 -4.68
CA GLY A 856 8.74 45.33 -4.40
C GLY A 856 8.51 45.57 -2.91
N SER A 857 7.50 46.36 -2.56
CA SER A 857 7.19 46.71 -1.17
C SER A 857 6.53 45.53 -0.44
N PRO A 858 7.08 45.06 0.71
CA PRO A 858 6.48 43.98 1.48
C PRO A 858 5.00 44.22 1.83
N ALA A 859 4.61 45.48 2.10
CA ALA A 859 3.23 45.85 2.43
C ALA A 859 2.19 45.49 1.34
N GLU A 860 2.62 45.17 0.11
CA GLU A 860 1.74 44.75 -0.98
C GLU A 860 1.61 43.24 -1.13
N TRP A 861 2.50 42.45 -0.51
CA TRP A 861 2.62 41.01 -0.74
C TRP A 861 1.36 40.24 -0.36
N ALA A 862 0.72 40.59 0.75
CA ALA A 862 -0.53 39.94 1.16
C ALA A 862 -1.65 40.12 0.11
N ASN A 863 -1.74 41.31 -0.50
CA ASN A 863 -2.70 41.57 -1.59
C ASN A 863 -2.33 40.84 -2.88
N GLN A 864 -1.04 40.76 -3.23
CA GLN A 864 -0.59 39.98 -4.39
C GLN A 864 -0.96 38.50 -4.25
N ILE A 865 -0.80 37.92 -3.05
CA ILE A 865 -1.21 36.54 -2.75
C ILE A 865 -2.73 36.38 -2.88
N LEU A 866 -3.52 37.32 -2.34
CA LEU A 866 -4.98 37.28 -2.44
C LEU A 866 -5.48 37.36 -3.89
N GLU A 867 -4.90 38.23 -4.71
CA GLU A 867 -5.28 38.37 -6.12
C GLU A 867 -4.94 37.12 -6.94
N LEU A 868 -3.77 36.52 -6.71
CA LEU A 868 -3.44 35.25 -7.37
C LEU A 868 -4.34 34.11 -6.87
N SER A 869 -4.65 34.07 -5.57
CA SER A 869 -5.59 33.11 -5.00
C SER A 869 -6.98 33.25 -5.63
N LYS A 870 -7.46 34.49 -5.85
CA LYS A 870 -8.69 34.75 -6.59
C LYS A 870 -8.64 34.16 -8.00
N GLN A 871 -7.56 34.39 -8.74
CA GLN A 871 -7.42 33.85 -10.09
C GLN A 871 -7.46 32.31 -10.11
N VAL A 872 -6.85 31.66 -9.12
CA VAL A 872 -6.88 30.20 -8.95
C VAL A 872 -8.27 29.69 -8.62
N LEU A 873 -8.93 30.26 -7.60
CA LEU A 873 -10.25 29.82 -7.13
C LEU A 873 -11.35 30.08 -8.18
N GLU A 874 -11.16 31.09 -9.04
CA GLU A 874 -12.03 31.39 -10.18
C GLU A 874 -11.61 30.67 -11.48
N HIS A 875 -10.63 29.76 -11.40
CA HIS A 875 -10.15 28.92 -12.51
C HIS A 875 -9.60 29.70 -13.72
N THR A 876 -9.16 30.94 -13.51
CA THR A 876 -8.50 31.79 -14.53
C THR A 876 -6.97 31.63 -14.52
N TYR A 877 -6.42 31.07 -13.45
CA TYR A 877 -5.03 30.63 -13.35
C TYR A 877 -5.00 29.20 -12.83
N SER A 878 -3.99 28.43 -13.26
CA SER A 878 -3.73 27.11 -12.66
C SER A 878 -2.24 27.04 -12.32
N PRO A 879 -1.90 26.61 -11.09
CA PRO A 879 -0.51 26.55 -10.63
C PRO A 879 0.41 25.79 -11.57
N ARG A 880 1.65 26.28 -11.72
CA ARG A 880 2.57 25.79 -12.75
C ARG A 880 2.97 24.34 -12.54
N LEU A 881 3.40 23.98 -11.33
CA LEU A 881 3.79 22.60 -11.00
C LEU A 881 2.65 21.59 -11.13
N TYR A 882 1.42 22.00 -10.82
CA TYR A 882 0.23 21.16 -11.04
C TYR A 882 0.05 20.86 -12.54
N LYS A 883 0.14 21.88 -13.41
CA LYS A 883 0.07 21.70 -14.87
C LYS A 883 1.17 20.82 -15.43
N GLN A 884 2.37 20.89 -14.85
CA GLN A 884 3.51 20.10 -15.30
C GLN A 884 3.45 18.64 -14.82
N GLY A 885 2.57 18.31 -13.86
CA GLY A 885 2.40 16.97 -13.30
C GLY A 885 3.31 16.66 -12.11
N ASN A 886 3.89 17.67 -11.45
CA ASN A 886 4.62 17.48 -10.19
C ASN A 886 3.64 17.36 -9.01
N ILE A 887 2.87 16.28 -9.03
CA ILE A 887 1.75 16.01 -8.12
C ILE A 887 2.04 14.72 -7.35
N ASP A 888 1.78 14.71 -6.04
CA ASP A 888 1.84 13.49 -5.24
C ASP A 888 0.84 13.48 -4.08
N PHE A 889 0.56 12.28 -3.58
CA PHE A 889 -0.35 12.04 -2.45
C PHE A 889 0.18 10.90 -1.59
N GLN A 890 0.41 11.16 -0.32
CA GLN A 890 0.98 10.18 0.60
C GLN A 890 0.36 10.34 1.98
N LEU A 891 -0.05 9.21 2.56
CA LEU A 891 -0.58 9.17 3.91
C LEU A 891 0.55 8.89 4.89
N THR A 892 0.53 9.60 6.01
CA THR A 892 1.40 9.27 7.13
C THR A 892 0.85 8.07 7.88
N ARG A 893 1.76 7.26 8.43
CA ARG A 893 1.46 6.20 9.39
C ARG A 893 1.54 6.70 10.84
N GLY A 894 1.89 7.97 11.03
CA GLY A 894 2.14 8.58 12.33
C GLY A 894 3.38 8.00 13.03
N PHE A 895 3.56 8.35 14.30
CA PHE A 895 4.73 7.92 15.07
C PHE A 895 4.70 6.44 15.49
N LEU A 896 3.52 5.84 15.57
CA LEU A 896 3.34 4.45 16.00
C LEU A 896 3.01 3.50 14.86
N GLY A 897 2.92 3.95 13.61
CA GLY A 897 2.61 3.02 12.52
C GLY A 897 3.82 2.18 12.10
N VAL A 898 3.57 0.89 11.90
CA VAL A 898 4.53 -0.10 11.41
C VAL A 898 3.80 -1.07 10.48
N SER A 899 4.51 -1.67 9.52
CA SER A 899 3.94 -2.70 8.65
C SER A 899 3.83 -4.03 9.38
N LEU A 900 2.66 -4.66 9.26
CA LEU A 900 2.43 -6.05 9.58
C LEU A 900 2.17 -6.79 8.27
#